data_AF-A0A8D8DAD4-F1
#
_entry.id   AF-A0A8D8DAD4-F1
#
_cell.length_a   1.000
_cell.length_b   1.000
_cell.length_c   1.000
_cell.angle_alpha   90.00
_cell.angle_beta   90.00
_cell.angle_gamma   90.00
#
_symmetry.space_group_name_H-M   'P 1'
#
loop_
_entity.id
_entity.type
_entity.pdbx_description
1 polymer ?
#
loop_
_entity_poly.entity_id
_entity_poly.type
_entity_poly.pdbx_seq_one_letter_code
_entity_poly.pdbx_strand_id
1 'polypeptide(L)'
;MAEAEGGSEQDDVSFLRTEDMVCLSCTATGERVCLAAEGFGNRHCFLENIADKNIPPDLSQCVFVIEQALSVRALQELVTAAGSETGNESVGKGTGSGHRTLLYGNAILLRHNNSDMYLACLSTSSSNDKLSFDVGLQEHSQGEACWWTVHPASKQRSEGEKVRVGDDLILVSVATERYLHTTKENDLSVVNASFHVTHWSVQPYGTGISRMKYVGYVFGGDVLRFFHGGDECLTIPSTWGEEPGQNIVVYEGGSVMSQARSLWRLELARTKWAGGFINWSHPMRIRHLTTGRYLGVNENNELILMTRDQATTTQTAFVLRSEKDDQKVILEDKDLEIIGAPIIKYGDSTVIMQHYETALWVSYKSYETKKKGVGKVEEKQAMLHEEGKMDDGLDFSRSQEEESRTARVIRKCSHLFTKFIGGLETLQENRRHSIFLQTVNLGEMVMCLEDLINYFAQPEDDMEHEERQNRLRALRNRQDLFQEEGVLNLILEAIDKINVISSQGFLASFLASDESGQSWEMISGYLYQLLAAIIKGNHTNCAQFANSNRLNWLFSRLGSQASSEGSGMLDVLHCVLIDSPEALNMMRDEHIKVIISLLEKHGRDPKVLDVLCSLCVGNGVAVRSSQNNICDFLLPGKNLLLQTSLVDHVASIRPNIFVGRVEGSAVYQKWYFEVTMDHIEQTTHMMPHLRIGWANNTGYVPYPGGGERWGGNGVGDDLYSYGFDGVHFWSAGKKTRVVNADITEPYIKKGDVIGCTLDLSVPVIRFTFNGEPVHGCFTDFNLYGMFF
;
A
#
# COMPACT_ATOMS: atom_id res chain seq x y z
N MET A 1 56.14 -16.14 -18.19
CA MET A 1 54.86 -16.77 -17.79
C MET A 1 53.76 -15.71 -17.69
N ALA A 2 53.62 -14.82 -18.67
CA ALA A 2 52.69 -13.68 -18.63
C ALA A 2 51.82 -13.55 -19.90
N GLU A 3 51.71 -14.61 -20.71
CA GLU A 3 50.94 -14.61 -21.96
C GLU A 3 49.73 -15.58 -21.96
N ALA A 4 49.41 -16.21 -20.82
CA ALA A 4 48.35 -17.21 -20.74
C ALA A 4 47.00 -16.72 -20.18
N GLU A 5 46.90 -15.49 -19.65
CA GLU A 5 45.64 -14.99 -19.07
C GLU A 5 44.70 -14.29 -20.07
N GLY A 6 45.22 -13.82 -21.22
CA GLY A 6 44.44 -13.05 -22.20
C GLY A 6 43.35 -13.84 -22.95
N GLY A 7 43.38 -15.18 -22.92
CA GLY A 7 42.38 -16.01 -23.61
C GLY A 7 41.04 -16.11 -22.88
N SER A 8 41.02 -15.91 -21.56
CA SER A 8 39.80 -16.08 -20.75
C SER A 8 38.86 -14.88 -20.83
N GLU A 9 39.40 -13.66 -20.84
CA GLU A 9 38.59 -12.43 -20.87
C GLU A 9 37.88 -12.23 -22.23
N GLN A 10 38.46 -12.72 -23.32
CA GLN A 10 37.84 -12.61 -24.65
C GLN A 10 36.66 -13.58 -24.81
N ASP A 11 36.72 -14.75 -24.17
CA ASP A 11 35.63 -15.73 -24.10
C ASP A 11 34.48 -15.28 -23.17
N ASP A 12 34.75 -14.37 -22.22
CA ASP A 12 33.74 -13.78 -21.33
C ASP A 12 32.88 -12.71 -22.02
N VAL A 13 33.38 -12.13 -23.11
CA VAL A 13 32.68 -11.08 -23.90
C VAL A 13 32.02 -11.66 -25.17
N SER A 14 32.38 -12.89 -25.55
CA SER A 14 31.94 -13.52 -26.80
C SER A 14 30.69 -14.41 -26.67
N PHE A 15 30.44 -14.95 -25.48
CA PHE A 15 29.34 -15.89 -25.20
C PHE A 15 28.49 -15.43 -24.04
N LEU A 16 27.19 -15.74 -24.08
CA LEU A 16 26.27 -15.42 -22.99
C LEU A 16 26.41 -16.42 -21.83
N ARG A 17 26.35 -15.90 -20.61
CA ARG A 17 26.51 -16.70 -19.39
C ARG A 17 25.50 -16.31 -18.32
N THR A 18 25.38 -17.15 -17.28
CA THR A 18 24.58 -16.79 -16.10
C THR A 18 25.20 -15.59 -15.37
N GLU A 19 24.35 -14.77 -14.76
CA GLU A 19 24.65 -13.45 -14.16
C GLU A 19 24.94 -12.32 -15.17
N ASP A 20 24.92 -12.57 -16.49
CA ASP A 20 25.04 -11.48 -17.46
C ASP A 20 23.76 -10.65 -17.56
N MET A 21 23.95 -9.33 -17.72
CA MET A 21 22.88 -8.38 -17.95
C MET A 21 22.69 -8.20 -19.45
N VAL A 22 21.48 -8.45 -19.94
CA VAL A 22 21.13 -8.46 -21.35
C VAL A 22 19.84 -7.70 -21.62
N CYS A 23 19.71 -7.20 -22.83
CA CYS A 23 18.50 -6.58 -23.36
C CYS A 23 17.99 -7.39 -24.56
N LEU A 24 16.69 -7.66 -24.62
CA LEU A 24 16.07 -8.39 -25.73
C LEU A 24 15.52 -7.40 -26.76
N SER A 25 16.06 -7.40 -27.98
CA SER A 25 15.65 -6.47 -29.03
C SER A 25 15.06 -7.18 -30.23
N CYS A 26 14.10 -6.54 -30.90
CA CYS A 26 13.53 -7.06 -32.15
C CYS A 26 13.19 -5.91 -33.10
N THR A 27 12.87 -6.27 -34.35
CA THR A 27 12.44 -5.33 -35.41
C THR A 27 11.07 -5.69 -35.99
N ALA A 28 10.30 -6.52 -35.27
CA ALA A 28 9.04 -7.08 -35.77
C ALA A 28 7.93 -6.03 -35.96
N THR A 29 7.99 -4.92 -35.22
CA THR A 29 7.02 -3.81 -35.28
C THR A 29 7.32 -2.79 -36.38
N GLY A 30 8.38 -3.01 -37.18
CA GLY A 30 8.86 -2.09 -38.22
C GLY A 30 9.96 -1.13 -37.74
N GLU A 31 10.17 -1.00 -36.44
CA GLU A 31 11.24 -0.22 -35.82
C GLU A 31 12.06 -1.09 -34.87
N ARG A 32 13.30 -0.68 -34.57
CA ARG A 32 14.14 -1.40 -33.61
C ARG A 32 13.68 -1.08 -32.19
N VAL A 33 13.13 -2.08 -31.51
CA VAL A 33 12.59 -1.96 -30.15
C VAL A 33 13.31 -2.91 -29.19
N CYS A 34 13.15 -2.66 -27.90
CA CYS A 34 13.63 -3.48 -26.81
C CYS A 34 12.48 -3.88 -25.88
N LEU A 35 12.50 -5.12 -25.38
CA LEU A 35 11.58 -5.55 -24.34
C LEU A 35 11.86 -4.76 -23.06
N ALA A 36 10.82 -4.20 -22.47
CA ALA A 36 10.89 -3.42 -21.24
C ALA A 36 9.77 -3.80 -20.28
N ALA A 37 10.00 -3.60 -18.99
CA ALA A 37 9.00 -3.74 -17.97
C ALA A 37 9.25 -2.73 -16.84
N GLU A 38 8.20 -2.32 -16.14
CA GLU A 38 8.33 -1.44 -14.97
C GLU A 38 8.45 -2.26 -13.68
N GLY A 39 7.61 -3.29 -13.55
CA GLY A 39 7.43 -4.04 -12.32
C GLY A 39 6.49 -3.30 -11.39
N PHE A 40 7.00 -2.28 -10.70
CA PHE A 40 6.24 -1.51 -9.69
C PHE A 40 5.07 -0.74 -10.34
N GLY A 41 3.84 -1.02 -9.90
CA GLY A 41 2.59 -0.46 -10.43
C GLY A 41 2.18 -0.96 -11.83
N ASN A 42 3.04 -1.69 -12.55
CA ASN A 42 2.70 -2.31 -13.83
C ASN A 42 3.52 -3.59 -14.05
N ARG A 43 2.81 -4.73 -14.03
CA ARG A 43 3.40 -6.06 -14.24
C ARG A 43 3.49 -6.46 -15.71
N HIS A 44 2.85 -5.77 -16.64
CA HIS A 44 2.91 -6.12 -18.06
C HIS A 44 4.19 -5.62 -18.72
N CYS A 45 4.71 -6.40 -19.67
CA CYS A 45 5.82 -5.98 -20.51
C CYS A 45 5.33 -5.06 -21.64
N PHE A 46 6.18 -4.13 -22.03
CA PHE A 46 5.98 -3.24 -23.16
C PHE A 46 7.25 -3.15 -24.01
N LEU A 47 7.20 -2.35 -25.07
CA LEU A 47 8.33 -2.14 -25.97
C LEU A 47 8.86 -0.72 -25.86
N GLU A 48 10.17 -0.62 -25.66
CA GLU A 48 10.90 0.63 -25.64
C GLU A 48 11.57 0.85 -27.00
N ASN A 49 11.39 2.03 -27.59
CA ASN A 49 12.01 2.37 -28.86
C ASN A 49 13.49 2.69 -28.68
N ILE A 50 14.35 2.00 -29.44
CA ILE A 50 15.81 2.21 -29.42
C ILE A 50 16.36 2.58 -30.81
N ALA A 51 15.49 2.90 -31.77
CA ALA A 51 15.86 3.23 -33.14
C ALA A 51 16.38 4.67 -33.26
N ASP A 52 15.80 5.61 -32.50
CA ASP A 52 16.22 7.01 -32.50
C ASP A 52 17.54 7.18 -31.73
N LYS A 53 18.54 7.79 -32.38
CA LYS A 53 19.83 8.10 -31.77
C LYS A 53 19.78 9.37 -30.92
N ASN A 54 18.87 10.27 -31.21
CA ASN A 54 18.77 11.58 -30.55
C ASN A 54 18.00 11.46 -29.24
N ILE A 55 16.88 10.74 -29.24
CA ILE A 55 16.07 10.54 -28.03
C ILE A 55 16.67 9.40 -27.21
N PRO A 56 17.05 9.63 -25.93
CA PRO A 56 17.59 8.58 -25.09
C PRO A 56 16.54 7.49 -24.81
N PRO A 57 16.84 6.20 -25.05
CA PRO A 57 16.00 5.10 -24.59
C PRO A 57 16.15 4.90 -23.07
N ASP A 58 15.07 4.52 -22.37
CA ASP A 58 15.12 4.15 -20.96
C ASP A 58 15.61 2.70 -20.80
N LEU A 59 16.90 2.50 -21.07
CA LEU A 59 17.52 1.18 -21.01
C LEU A 59 17.40 0.53 -19.63
N SER A 60 17.21 1.31 -18.57
CA SER A 60 17.11 0.75 -17.22
C SER A 60 15.93 -0.21 -17.06
N GLN A 61 14.79 0.07 -17.71
CA GLN A 61 13.60 -0.79 -17.71
C GLN A 61 13.74 -1.99 -18.67
N CYS A 62 14.81 -2.04 -19.46
CA CYS A 62 15.04 -3.04 -20.49
C CYS A 62 16.02 -4.15 -20.07
N VAL A 63 16.68 -4.00 -18.91
CA VAL A 63 17.76 -4.90 -18.48
C VAL A 63 17.20 -6.11 -17.76
N PHE A 64 17.50 -7.29 -18.31
CA PHE A 64 17.25 -8.59 -17.68
C PHE A 64 18.57 -9.27 -17.32
N VAL A 65 18.59 -9.99 -16.20
CA VAL A 65 19.71 -10.81 -15.73
C VAL A 65 19.37 -12.27 -15.98
N ILE A 66 20.31 -13.02 -16.57
CA ILE A 66 20.18 -14.47 -16.74
C ILE A 66 20.54 -15.14 -15.41
N GLU A 67 19.56 -15.32 -14.53
CA GLU A 67 19.81 -15.83 -13.17
C GLU A 67 20.14 -17.32 -13.18
N GLN A 68 19.40 -18.11 -13.96
CA GLN A 68 19.64 -19.54 -14.07
C GLN A 68 19.53 -20.02 -15.51
N ALA A 69 20.33 -21.03 -15.84
CA ALA A 69 20.26 -21.77 -17.09
C ALA A 69 20.41 -23.27 -16.79
N LEU A 70 19.36 -24.03 -17.09
CA LEU A 70 19.25 -25.46 -16.81
C LEU A 70 18.87 -26.23 -18.07
N SER A 71 19.18 -27.52 -18.13
CA SER A 71 18.57 -28.39 -19.12
C SER A 71 17.10 -28.62 -18.76
N VAL A 72 16.24 -28.86 -19.76
CA VAL A 72 14.80 -29.08 -19.55
C VAL A 72 14.53 -30.22 -18.54
N ARG A 73 15.35 -31.28 -18.54
CA ARG A 73 15.24 -32.38 -17.58
C ARG A 73 15.56 -31.95 -16.15
N ALA A 74 16.62 -31.17 -15.97
CA ALA A 74 16.99 -30.65 -14.64
C ALA A 74 15.92 -29.68 -14.11
N LEU A 75 15.30 -28.89 -14.99
CA LEU A 75 14.16 -28.05 -14.62
C LEU A 75 12.96 -28.88 -14.14
N GLN A 76 12.60 -29.95 -14.85
CA GLN A 76 11.50 -30.84 -14.43
C GLN A 76 11.76 -31.47 -13.05
N GLU A 77 13.00 -31.88 -12.78
CA GLU A 77 13.39 -32.38 -11.45
C GLU A 77 13.27 -31.30 -10.37
N LEU A 78 13.71 -30.07 -10.66
CA LEU A 78 13.63 -28.93 -9.74
C LEU A 78 12.16 -28.57 -9.42
N VAL A 79 11.31 -28.45 -10.43
CA VAL A 79 9.89 -28.13 -10.26
C VAL A 79 9.16 -29.23 -9.48
N THR A 80 9.48 -30.50 -9.76
CA THR A 80 8.90 -31.64 -9.03
C THR A 80 9.34 -31.66 -7.57
N ALA A 81 10.61 -31.36 -7.29
CA ALA A 81 11.12 -31.25 -5.92
C ALA A 81 10.47 -30.09 -5.16
N ALA A 82 10.36 -28.92 -5.78
CA ALA A 82 9.72 -27.74 -5.19
C ALA A 82 8.23 -27.95 -4.87
N GLY A 83 7.51 -28.78 -5.65
CA GLY A 83 6.11 -29.13 -5.36
C GLY A 83 5.90 -30.05 -4.16
N SER A 84 6.98 -30.64 -3.60
CA SER A 84 6.91 -31.62 -2.51
C SER A 84 7.23 -31.07 -1.12
N GLU A 85 7.83 -29.88 -1.03
CA GLU A 85 8.18 -29.24 0.24
C GLU A 85 7.39 -27.94 0.43
N THR A 86 6.35 -28.00 1.28
CA THR A 86 5.62 -26.81 1.74
C THR A 86 6.42 -26.14 2.86
N GLY A 87 7.00 -24.97 2.60
CA GLY A 87 7.35 -24.02 3.67
C GLY A 87 8.81 -23.61 3.85
N ASN A 88 9.70 -23.72 2.87
CA ASN A 88 11.01 -23.08 2.95
C ASN A 88 11.24 -22.11 1.77
N GLU A 89 11.30 -20.80 2.07
CA GLU A 89 11.64 -19.71 1.14
C GLU A 89 13.09 -19.77 0.60
N SER A 90 13.86 -20.80 0.95
CA SER A 90 15.29 -20.91 0.66
C SER A 90 15.65 -21.89 -0.47
N VAL A 91 14.69 -22.57 -1.09
CA VAL A 91 14.98 -23.65 -2.08
C VAL A 91 15.52 -23.12 -3.43
N GLY A 92 15.38 -21.83 -3.73
CA GLY A 92 15.88 -21.22 -4.99
C GLY A 92 17.36 -20.82 -4.99
N LYS A 93 18.00 -20.65 -3.82
CA LYS A 93 19.41 -20.20 -3.73
C LYS A 93 20.43 -21.35 -3.69
N GLY A 94 19.96 -22.60 -3.60
CA GLY A 94 20.78 -23.78 -3.32
C GLY A 94 21.45 -24.48 -4.52
N THR A 95 21.06 -24.16 -5.76
CA THR A 95 21.72 -24.69 -6.97
C THR A 95 22.57 -23.62 -7.65
N GLY A 96 23.34 -22.87 -6.86
CA GLY A 96 24.33 -21.91 -7.34
C GLY A 96 25.47 -22.60 -8.07
N SER A 97 25.26 -22.94 -9.33
CA SER A 97 26.38 -23.19 -10.21
C SER A 97 26.78 -21.88 -10.84
N GLY A 98 27.98 -21.42 -10.49
CA GLY A 98 28.57 -20.19 -10.99
C GLY A 98 28.55 -20.07 -12.52
N HIS A 99 28.84 -18.87 -12.99
CA HIS A 99 28.96 -18.40 -14.37
C HIS A 99 29.02 -19.50 -15.47
N ARG A 100 27.85 -20.08 -15.80
CA ARG A 100 27.68 -21.14 -16.80
C ARG A 100 27.46 -20.54 -18.18
N THR A 101 28.05 -21.13 -19.21
CA THR A 101 27.75 -20.77 -20.61
C THR A 101 26.35 -21.24 -21.02
N LEU A 102 25.60 -20.33 -21.64
CA LEU A 102 24.29 -20.63 -22.19
C LEU A 102 24.41 -21.48 -23.46
N LEU A 103 23.62 -22.54 -23.54
CA LEU A 103 23.51 -23.41 -24.71
C LEU A 103 22.11 -23.33 -25.30
N TYR A 104 22.00 -23.49 -26.62
CA TYR A 104 20.71 -23.72 -27.26
C TYR A 104 20.07 -25.00 -26.70
N GLY A 105 18.79 -24.92 -26.34
CA GLY A 105 18.01 -26.00 -25.70
C GLY A 105 17.93 -25.91 -24.19
N ASN A 106 18.66 -24.99 -23.57
CA ASN A 106 18.51 -24.72 -22.15
C ASN A 106 17.21 -23.94 -21.87
N ALA A 107 16.63 -24.23 -20.71
CA ALA A 107 15.63 -23.38 -20.08
C ALA A 107 16.36 -22.31 -19.25
N ILE A 108 15.99 -21.04 -19.47
CA ILE A 108 16.53 -19.88 -18.78
C ILE A 108 15.47 -19.24 -17.88
N LEU A 109 15.97 -18.66 -16.78
CA LEU A 109 15.22 -17.82 -15.87
C LEU A 109 15.74 -16.38 -16.01
N LEU A 110 14.86 -15.47 -16.42
CA LEU A 110 15.18 -14.06 -16.62
C LEU A 110 14.61 -13.24 -15.46
N ARG A 111 15.49 -12.55 -14.72
CA ARG A 111 15.09 -11.60 -13.67
C ARG A 111 15.24 -10.18 -14.19
N HIS A 112 14.20 -9.36 -14.02
CA HIS A 112 14.26 -7.95 -14.35
C HIS A 112 15.14 -7.22 -13.32
N ASN A 113 16.22 -6.59 -13.79
CA ASN A 113 17.26 -6.01 -12.93
C ASN A 113 16.73 -4.92 -11.99
N ASN A 114 15.66 -4.24 -12.39
CA ASN A 114 15.16 -3.07 -11.70
C ASN A 114 14.13 -3.38 -10.60
N SER A 115 13.33 -4.44 -10.76
CA SER A 115 12.25 -4.79 -9.84
C SER A 115 12.50 -6.08 -9.07
N ASP A 116 13.56 -6.82 -9.40
CA ASP A 116 13.88 -8.15 -8.89
C ASP A 116 12.76 -9.19 -9.12
N MET A 117 11.88 -8.94 -10.09
CA MET A 117 10.81 -9.86 -10.48
C MET A 117 11.23 -10.69 -11.69
N TYR A 118 10.61 -11.84 -11.89
CA TYR A 118 10.90 -12.80 -12.94
C TYR A 118 9.98 -12.63 -14.14
N LEU A 119 10.52 -12.71 -15.36
CA LEU A 119 9.76 -12.65 -16.60
C LEU A 119 8.93 -13.92 -16.78
N ALA A 120 7.60 -13.77 -16.82
CA ALA A 120 6.66 -14.88 -16.83
C ALA A 120 5.59 -14.75 -17.92
N CYS A 121 5.10 -15.91 -18.37
CA CYS A 121 3.83 -15.99 -19.10
C CYS A 121 2.67 -15.93 -18.09
N LEU A 122 1.85 -14.89 -18.18
CA LEU A 122 0.68 -14.69 -17.32
C LEU A 122 -0.50 -15.56 -17.80
N SER A 123 -1.49 -15.75 -16.93
CA SER A 123 -2.74 -16.44 -17.27
C SER A 123 -3.80 -15.54 -17.92
N THR A 124 -3.56 -14.22 -17.94
CA THR A 124 -4.44 -13.23 -18.57
C THR A 124 -4.20 -13.15 -20.08
N SER A 125 -5.18 -12.59 -20.80
CA SER A 125 -5.07 -12.32 -22.24
C SER A 125 -5.73 -10.98 -22.54
N SER A 126 -4.95 -9.97 -22.90
CA SER A 126 -5.41 -8.64 -23.27
C SER A 126 -5.40 -8.38 -24.79
N SER A 127 -4.81 -9.27 -25.59
CA SER A 127 -4.72 -9.09 -27.05
C SER A 127 -6.00 -9.51 -27.79
N ASN A 128 -6.11 -9.12 -29.07
CA ASN A 128 -7.19 -9.63 -29.94
C ASN A 128 -7.08 -11.14 -30.23
N ASP A 129 -5.86 -11.70 -30.15
CA ASP A 129 -5.65 -13.14 -30.24
C ASP A 129 -6.02 -13.82 -28.92
N LYS A 130 -7.19 -14.46 -28.90
CA LYS A 130 -7.73 -15.23 -27.77
C LYS A 130 -6.87 -16.43 -27.37
N LEU A 131 -5.98 -16.86 -28.27
CA LEU A 131 -5.02 -17.94 -28.03
C LEU A 131 -3.62 -17.39 -27.71
N SER A 132 -3.51 -16.13 -27.32
CA SER A 132 -2.29 -15.60 -26.73
C SER A 132 -2.44 -15.44 -25.22
N PHE A 133 -1.32 -15.35 -24.53
CA PHE A 133 -1.26 -15.03 -23.11
C PHE A 133 -0.41 -13.78 -22.92
N ASP A 134 -0.72 -12.96 -21.93
CA ASP A 134 0.08 -11.77 -21.66
C ASP A 134 1.45 -12.16 -21.10
N VAL A 135 2.48 -11.37 -21.43
CA VAL A 135 3.81 -11.54 -20.86
C VAL A 135 4.06 -10.41 -19.88
N GLY A 136 4.56 -10.76 -18.70
CA GLY A 136 4.72 -9.84 -17.60
C GLY A 136 5.74 -10.30 -16.57
N LEU A 137 5.76 -9.64 -15.42
CA LEU A 137 6.64 -9.91 -14.31
C LEU A 137 5.88 -10.55 -13.14
N GLN A 138 6.52 -11.52 -12.48
CA GLN A 138 6.03 -12.16 -11.24
C GLN A 138 7.09 -12.09 -10.15
N GLU A 139 6.67 -11.93 -8.89
CA GLU A 139 7.59 -11.80 -7.75
C GLU A 139 8.30 -13.10 -7.41
N HIS A 140 7.65 -14.24 -7.63
CA HIS A 140 8.16 -15.56 -7.27
C HIS A 140 8.53 -16.33 -8.54
N SER A 141 9.69 -17.00 -8.52
CA SER A 141 10.13 -17.91 -9.60
C SER A 141 9.50 -19.31 -9.50
N GLN A 142 8.39 -19.46 -8.77
CA GLN A 142 7.77 -20.76 -8.50
C GLN A 142 7.01 -21.27 -9.73
N GLY A 143 7.17 -22.55 -10.03
CA GLY A 143 6.52 -23.22 -11.14
C GLY A 143 7.19 -22.97 -12.50
N GLU A 144 6.49 -23.33 -13.57
CA GLU A 144 7.03 -23.35 -14.94
C GLU A 144 6.82 -22.03 -15.70
N ALA A 145 5.97 -21.13 -15.19
CA ALA A 145 5.53 -19.93 -15.90
C ALA A 145 6.65 -18.91 -16.15
N CYS A 146 7.69 -18.90 -15.31
CA CYS A 146 8.84 -17.99 -15.41
C CYS A 146 9.99 -18.53 -16.29
N TRP A 147 9.85 -19.74 -16.84
CA TRP A 147 10.92 -20.41 -17.56
C TRP A 147 10.72 -20.34 -19.08
N TRP A 148 11.81 -20.05 -19.78
CA TRP A 148 11.82 -19.90 -21.24
C TRP A 148 12.92 -20.78 -21.84
N THR A 149 12.59 -21.59 -22.84
CA THR A 149 13.57 -22.39 -23.60
C THR A 149 14.14 -21.57 -24.76
N VAL A 150 15.45 -21.71 -24.97
CA VAL A 150 16.20 -20.94 -25.97
C VAL A 150 16.45 -21.80 -27.20
N HIS A 151 15.90 -21.39 -28.34
CA HIS A 151 16.08 -22.08 -29.62
C HIS A 151 16.78 -21.21 -30.67
N PRO A 152 17.56 -21.80 -31.58
CA PRO A 152 18.24 -21.06 -32.63
C PRO A 152 17.26 -20.56 -33.69
N ALA A 153 17.36 -19.27 -34.07
CA ALA A 153 16.50 -18.68 -35.10
C ALA A 153 16.77 -19.23 -36.52
N SER A 154 17.96 -19.75 -36.78
CA SER A 154 18.36 -20.26 -38.09
C SER A 154 19.07 -21.61 -37.99
N LYS A 155 19.09 -22.36 -39.10
CA LYS A 155 19.82 -23.64 -39.21
C LYS A 155 21.36 -23.51 -39.17
N GLN A 156 21.89 -22.31 -39.01
CA GLN A 156 23.33 -22.09 -38.83
C GLN A 156 23.84 -22.48 -37.43
N ARG A 157 22.91 -22.64 -36.48
CA ARG A 157 23.17 -23.08 -35.11
C ARG A 157 22.35 -24.33 -34.83
N SER A 158 22.85 -25.16 -33.92
CA SER A 158 22.20 -26.40 -33.50
C SER A 158 22.00 -26.42 -31.98
N GLU A 159 21.03 -27.21 -31.53
CA GLU A 159 20.81 -27.52 -30.12
C GLU A 159 22.12 -28.02 -29.46
N GLY A 160 22.43 -27.51 -28.27
CA GLY A 160 23.67 -27.80 -27.54
C GLY A 160 24.89 -26.94 -27.92
N GLU A 161 24.82 -26.11 -28.96
CA GLU A 161 25.86 -25.12 -29.26
C GLU A 161 25.81 -23.92 -28.29
N LYS A 162 26.97 -23.28 -28.07
CA LYS A 162 27.09 -22.08 -27.23
C LYS A 162 26.42 -20.88 -27.90
N VAL A 163 25.59 -20.16 -27.15
CA VAL A 163 24.94 -18.94 -27.62
C VAL A 163 25.94 -17.78 -27.63
N ARG A 164 26.13 -17.13 -28.78
CA ARG A 164 27.04 -15.98 -28.93
C ARG A 164 26.31 -14.67 -28.69
N VAL A 165 27.07 -13.66 -28.26
CA VAL A 165 26.55 -12.29 -28.16
C VAL A 165 26.11 -11.81 -29.54
N GLY A 166 24.87 -11.31 -29.64
CA GLY A 166 24.27 -10.85 -30.90
C GLY A 166 23.65 -11.95 -31.78
N ASP A 167 23.65 -13.22 -31.35
CA ASP A 167 22.85 -14.25 -32.02
C ASP A 167 21.34 -13.93 -31.87
N ASP A 168 20.55 -14.25 -32.90
CA ASP A 168 19.09 -14.16 -32.85
C ASP A 168 18.50 -15.44 -32.23
N LEU A 169 17.62 -15.25 -31.25
CA LEU A 169 17.00 -16.32 -30.46
C LEU A 169 15.51 -16.39 -30.71
N ILE A 170 14.97 -17.59 -30.52
CA ILE A 170 13.55 -17.85 -30.34
C ILE A 170 13.36 -18.29 -28.89
N LEU A 171 12.50 -17.58 -28.16
CA LEU A 171 12.16 -17.91 -26.77
C LEU A 171 10.78 -18.57 -26.72
N VAL A 172 10.71 -19.74 -26.10
CA VAL A 172 9.46 -20.52 -25.96
C VAL A 172 9.15 -20.74 -24.49
N SER A 173 7.96 -20.36 -24.06
CA SER A 173 7.48 -20.56 -22.69
C SER A 173 7.42 -22.05 -22.36
N VAL A 174 7.96 -22.45 -21.21
CA VAL A 174 7.88 -23.85 -20.74
C VAL A 174 6.43 -24.21 -20.36
N ALA A 175 5.72 -23.32 -19.69
CA ALA A 175 4.37 -23.60 -19.19
C ALA A 175 3.31 -23.71 -20.29
N THR A 176 3.46 -22.94 -21.38
CA THR A 176 2.42 -22.78 -22.40
C THR A 176 2.84 -23.24 -23.78
N GLU A 177 4.12 -23.58 -23.98
CA GLU A 177 4.72 -23.94 -25.28
C GLU A 177 4.50 -22.88 -26.37
N ARG A 178 4.27 -21.62 -25.97
CA ARG A 178 4.06 -20.48 -26.87
C ARG A 178 5.35 -19.65 -27.01
N TYR A 179 5.52 -19.04 -28.18
CA TYR A 179 6.65 -18.16 -28.48
C TYR A 179 6.47 -16.81 -27.81
N LEU A 180 7.56 -16.23 -27.30
CA LEU A 180 7.59 -14.81 -26.97
C LEU A 180 7.41 -14.00 -28.25
N HIS A 181 6.24 -13.40 -28.40
CA HIS A 181 5.79 -12.73 -29.59
C HIS A 181 5.58 -11.24 -29.33
N THR A 182 5.79 -10.45 -30.38
CA THR A 182 5.34 -9.07 -30.39
C THR A 182 4.82 -8.68 -31.76
N THR A 183 3.76 -7.89 -31.75
CA THR A 183 3.08 -7.39 -32.93
C THR A 183 2.46 -6.02 -32.64
N LYS A 184 2.04 -5.32 -33.69
CA LYS A 184 1.37 -4.04 -33.60
C LYS A 184 -0.14 -4.24 -33.82
N GLU A 185 -0.93 -4.07 -32.77
CA GLU A 185 -2.40 -4.15 -32.80
C GLU A 185 -2.99 -2.75 -32.60
N ASN A 186 -3.84 -2.28 -33.53
CA ASN A 186 -4.48 -0.95 -33.45
C ASN A 186 -3.48 0.19 -33.16
N ASP A 187 -2.33 0.16 -33.84
CA ASP A 187 -1.19 1.06 -33.63
C ASP A 187 -0.45 0.99 -32.29
N LEU A 188 -0.86 0.10 -31.39
CA LEU A 188 -0.17 -0.19 -30.13
C LEU A 188 0.71 -1.42 -30.27
N SER A 189 1.94 -1.34 -29.78
CA SER A 189 2.84 -2.48 -29.76
C SER A 189 2.52 -3.36 -28.55
N VAL A 190 2.18 -4.63 -28.79
CA VAL A 190 1.81 -5.59 -27.76
C VAL A 190 2.89 -6.67 -27.65
N VAL A 191 3.16 -7.11 -26.42
CA VAL A 191 4.03 -8.26 -26.14
C VAL A 191 3.19 -9.36 -25.51
N ASN A 192 3.14 -10.52 -26.15
CA ASN A 192 2.36 -11.66 -25.71
C ASN A 192 3.08 -12.97 -25.99
N ALA A 193 2.58 -14.07 -25.44
CA ALA A 193 3.01 -15.42 -25.76
C ALA A 193 1.98 -16.02 -26.74
N SER A 194 2.37 -16.23 -28.01
CA SER A 194 1.49 -16.70 -29.08
C SER A 194 2.12 -17.83 -29.92
N PHE A 195 1.40 -18.33 -30.93
CA PHE A 195 1.94 -19.31 -31.88
C PHE A 195 2.83 -18.68 -32.97
N HIS A 196 2.94 -17.35 -33.02
CA HIS A 196 3.77 -16.65 -33.99
C HIS A 196 5.20 -16.44 -33.45
N VAL A 197 6.17 -16.83 -34.26
CA VAL A 197 7.60 -16.70 -33.92
C VAL A 197 8.05 -15.25 -34.09
N THR A 198 8.74 -14.71 -33.09
CA THR A 198 9.50 -13.47 -33.21
C THR A 198 10.98 -13.75 -32.95
N HIS A 199 11.85 -13.16 -33.78
CA HIS A 199 13.29 -13.22 -33.59
C HIS A 199 13.75 -12.15 -32.60
N TRP A 200 14.38 -12.58 -31.52
CA TRP A 200 14.91 -11.71 -30.47
C TRP A 200 16.43 -11.71 -30.50
N SER A 201 17.02 -10.56 -30.83
CA SER A 201 18.46 -10.34 -30.78
C SER A 201 18.88 -9.98 -29.36
N VAL A 202 19.81 -10.74 -28.78
CA VAL A 202 20.32 -10.46 -27.43
C VAL A 202 21.45 -9.44 -27.49
N GLN A 203 21.22 -8.29 -26.88
CA GLN A 203 22.21 -7.23 -26.76
C GLN A 203 22.87 -7.28 -25.38
N PRO A 204 24.22 -7.25 -25.31
CA PRO A 204 24.92 -7.24 -24.04
C PRO A 204 24.79 -5.85 -23.39
N TYR A 205 24.33 -5.79 -22.15
CA TYR A 205 24.31 -4.56 -21.37
C TYR A 205 25.58 -4.45 -20.50
N GLY A 206 25.95 -5.53 -19.82
CA GLY A 206 27.19 -5.66 -19.05
C GLY A 206 27.36 -7.07 -18.51
N THR A 207 28.56 -7.44 -18.05
CA THR A 207 28.83 -8.78 -17.52
C THR A 207 28.75 -8.83 -16.00
N GLY A 208 28.13 -9.87 -15.45
CA GLY A 208 28.00 -10.06 -14.00
C GLY A 208 29.35 -10.21 -13.31
N ILE A 209 30.28 -10.94 -13.94
CA ILE A 209 31.64 -11.11 -13.45
C ILE A 209 32.37 -9.78 -13.28
N SER A 210 32.26 -8.87 -14.25
CA SER A 210 32.95 -7.57 -14.16
C SER A 210 32.47 -6.78 -12.95
N ARG A 211 31.15 -6.76 -12.71
CA ARG A 211 30.58 -6.09 -11.54
C ARG A 211 31.01 -6.73 -10.21
N MET A 212 31.11 -8.07 -10.16
CA MET A 212 31.57 -8.79 -8.97
C MET A 212 33.07 -8.60 -8.70
N LYS A 213 33.92 -8.57 -9.75
CA LYS A 213 35.38 -8.46 -9.62
C LYS A 213 35.83 -7.03 -9.32
N TYR A 214 35.15 -6.02 -9.86
CA TYR A 214 35.56 -4.62 -9.82
C TYR A 214 34.60 -3.72 -9.03
N VAL A 215 34.22 -4.13 -7.81
CA VAL A 215 33.20 -3.48 -6.96
C VAL A 215 33.48 -1.99 -6.67
N GLY A 216 34.76 -1.58 -6.63
CA GLY A 216 35.18 -0.21 -6.34
C GLY A 216 35.19 0.75 -7.55
N TYR A 217 34.84 0.26 -8.74
CA TYR A 217 34.87 1.03 -9.99
C TYR A 217 33.46 1.44 -10.43
N VAL A 218 33.39 2.52 -11.20
CA VAL A 218 32.12 3.10 -11.66
C VAL A 218 31.69 2.47 -12.98
N PHE A 219 30.45 1.97 -13.02
CA PHE A 219 29.83 1.41 -14.21
C PHE A 219 28.73 2.33 -14.75
N GLY A 220 28.46 2.24 -16.05
CA GLY A 220 27.26 2.80 -16.66
C GLY A 220 26.01 2.17 -16.05
N GLY A 221 24.96 2.96 -15.90
CA GLY A 221 23.73 2.61 -15.21
C GLY A 221 23.78 2.75 -13.69
N ASP A 222 24.96 2.93 -13.09
CA ASP A 222 25.08 3.11 -11.65
C ASP A 222 24.43 4.42 -11.19
N VAL A 223 23.87 4.39 -9.98
CA VAL A 223 23.31 5.55 -9.29
C VAL A 223 24.29 6.00 -8.21
N LEU A 224 24.64 7.28 -8.25
CA LEU A 224 25.68 7.86 -7.40
C LEU A 224 25.39 9.33 -7.07
N ARG A 225 26.21 9.88 -6.17
CA ARG A 225 26.26 11.30 -5.82
C ARG A 225 27.56 11.92 -6.31
N PHE A 226 27.46 13.15 -6.80
CA PHE A 226 28.62 13.98 -7.11
C PHE A 226 28.94 14.82 -5.87
N PHE A 227 30.08 14.57 -5.24
CA PHE A 227 30.59 15.39 -4.15
C PHE A 227 31.55 16.45 -4.68
N HIS A 228 31.48 17.65 -4.12
CA HIS A 228 32.32 18.79 -4.43
C HIS A 228 32.91 19.34 -3.13
N GLY A 229 34.22 19.57 -3.09
CA GLY A 229 34.90 20.11 -1.89
C GLY A 229 34.88 19.23 -0.63
N GLY A 230 34.23 18.06 -0.69
CA GLY A 230 34.09 17.10 0.42
C GLY A 230 32.86 17.34 1.32
N ASP A 231 32.25 18.52 1.28
CA ASP A 231 31.13 18.92 2.15
C ASP A 231 29.84 19.32 1.41
N GLU A 232 29.89 19.38 0.07
CA GLU A 232 28.76 19.71 -0.78
C GLU A 232 28.49 18.60 -1.81
N CYS A 233 27.25 18.51 -2.29
CA CYS A 233 26.89 17.60 -3.37
C CYS A 233 26.04 18.27 -4.46
N LEU A 234 26.15 17.79 -5.70
CA LEU A 234 25.34 18.27 -6.82
C LEU A 234 23.88 17.82 -6.62
N THR A 235 22.95 18.78 -6.66
CA THR A 235 21.53 18.52 -6.38
C THR A 235 20.64 19.55 -7.08
N ILE A 236 19.33 19.41 -6.90
CA ILE A 236 18.32 20.40 -7.25
C ILE A 236 17.78 21.12 -6.01
N PRO A 237 17.35 22.39 -6.11
CA PRO A 237 16.72 23.09 -4.99
C PRO A 237 15.43 22.38 -4.53
N SER A 238 15.07 22.51 -3.25
CA SER A 238 13.80 21.97 -2.73
C SER A 238 12.56 22.63 -3.36
N THR A 239 12.71 23.83 -3.93
CA THR A 239 11.67 24.56 -4.67
C THR A 239 11.85 24.41 -6.19
N TRP A 240 12.52 23.36 -6.63
CA TRP A 240 12.72 23.11 -8.05
C TRP A 240 11.37 23.01 -8.78
N GLY A 241 11.31 23.61 -9.95
CA GLY A 241 10.14 23.66 -10.79
C GLY A 241 10.53 23.81 -12.26
N GLU A 242 9.57 23.61 -13.16
CA GLU A 242 9.80 23.67 -14.60
C GLU A 242 9.91 25.10 -15.14
N GLU A 243 9.44 26.07 -14.36
CA GLU A 243 9.44 27.48 -14.71
C GLU A 243 10.87 28.02 -14.92
N PRO A 244 11.09 28.92 -15.90
CA PRO A 244 12.38 29.56 -16.12
C PRO A 244 12.93 30.21 -14.83
N GLY A 245 14.15 29.84 -14.45
CA GLY A 245 14.80 30.29 -13.21
C GLY A 245 14.61 29.38 -11.99
N GLN A 246 13.64 28.45 -12.01
CA GLN A 246 13.51 27.39 -11.00
C GLN A 246 14.16 26.08 -11.44
N ASN A 247 14.27 25.86 -12.75
CA ASN A 247 14.95 24.71 -13.34
C ASN A 247 16.47 24.89 -13.34
N ILE A 248 17.05 24.94 -12.14
CA ILE A 248 18.49 25.14 -11.93
C ILE A 248 19.10 23.97 -11.17
N VAL A 249 20.41 23.81 -11.31
CA VAL A 249 21.21 22.82 -10.58
C VAL A 249 22.15 23.55 -9.63
N VAL A 250 22.27 23.06 -8.40
CA VAL A 250 23.02 23.71 -7.32
C VAL A 250 23.93 22.73 -6.60
N TYR A 251 24.91 23.25 -5.86
CA TYR A 251 25.64 22.50 -4.85
C TYR A 251 25.07 22.84 -3.48
N GLU A 252 24.68 21.81 -2.73
CA GLU A 252 24.13 21.96 -1.37
C GLU A 252 24.81 20.94 -0.44
N GLY A 253 25.22 21.40 0.73
CA GLY A 253 25.76 20.55 1.80
C GLY A 253 24.71 20.16 2.84
N GLY A 254 25.13 19.39 3.85
CA GLY A 254 24.28 19.03 4.99
C GLY A 254 23.37 17.83 4.72
N SER A 255 22.08 17.93 5.07
CA SER A 255 21.16 16.77 5.00
C SER A 255 20.99 16.23 3.58
N VAL A 256 21.15 17.07 2.55
CA VAL A 256 20.95 16.71 1.13
C VAL A 256 21.84 15.56 0.66
N MET A 257 22.99 15.40 1.30
CA MET A 257 23.93 14.32 1.04
C MET A 257 23.34 12.93 1.31
N SER A 258 22.22 12.84 2.05
CA SER A 258 21.45 11.62 2.29
C SER A 258 20.03 11.64 1.72
N GLN A 259 19.67 12.67 0.93
CA GLN A 259 18.33 12.80 0.33
C GLN A 259 18.30 12.23 -1.09
N ALA A 260 17.10 11.90 -1.59
CA ALA A 260 16.94 11.35 -2.94
C ALA A 260 17.23 12.37 -4.06
N ARG A 261 17.00 13.67 -3.84
CA ARG A 261 17.32 14.77 -4.79
C ARG A 261 18.81 14.98 -5.12
N SER A 262 19.73 14.28 -4.48
CA SER A 262 21.16 14.28 -4.84
C SER A 262 21.58 13.06 -5.66
N LEU A 263 20.63 12.17 -6.01
CA LEU A 263 20.91 10.94 -6.75
C LEU A 263 20.86 11.16 -8.26
N TRP A 264 21.94 10.75 -8.91
CA TRP A 264 22.10 10.82 -10.35
C TRP A 264 22.49 9.47 -10.92
N ARG A 265 22.01 9.18 -12.13
CA ARG A 265 22.39 8.01 -12.91
C ARG A 265 23.30 8.43 -14.07
N LEU A 266 24.40 7.70 -14.24
CA LEU A 266 25.26 7.84 -15.40
C LEU A 266 24.82 6.88 -16.50
N GLU A 267 24.41 7.38 -17.66
CA GLU A 267 24.01 6.56 -18.80
C GLU A 267 24.98 6.81 -19.95
N LEU A 268 25.77 5.81 -20.36
CA LEU A 268 26.65 5.95 -21.53
C LEU A 268 25.80 6.22 -22.78
N ALA A 269 26.24 7.12 -23.66
CA ALA A 269 25.50 7.51 -24.87
C ALA A 269 25.60 6.44 -25.99
N ARG A 270 25.28 5.18 -25.65
CA ARG A 270 25.31 4.00 -26.52
C ARG A 270 24.30 2.96 -26.04
N THR A 271 23.94 1.99 -26.88
CA THR A 271 22.98 0.93 -26.54
C THR A 271 23.66 -0.37 -26.12
N LYS A 272 24.67 -0.83 -26.87
CA LYS A 272 25.50 -1.99 -26.50
C LYS A 272 26.49 -1.60 -25.41
N TRP A 273 26.72 -2.50 -24.45
CA TRP A 273 27.66 -2.30 -23.35
C TRP A 273 27.41 -1.00 -22.57
N ALA A 274 26.16 -0.53 -22.52
CA ALA A 274 25.77 0.67 -21.80
C ALA A 274 26.00 0.57 -20.28
N GLY A 275 26.06 -0.66 -19.75
CA GLY A 275 26.42 -0.97 -18.36
C GLY A 275 27.90 -1.30 -18.14
N GLY A 276 28.77 -0.98 -19.10
CA GLY A 276 30.23 -1.16 -19.02
C GLY A 276 30.92 -0.15 -18.10
N PHE A 277 32.25 -0.15 -18.06
CA PHE A 277 33.03 0.80 -17.27
C PHE A 277 32.87 2.23 -17.78
N ILE A 278 32.83 3.19 -16.85
CA ILE A 278 32.96 4.61 -17.18
C ILE A 278 34.43 4.93 -17.41
N ASN A 279 34.74 5.45 -18.59
CA ASN A 279 36.09 5.81 -19.04
C ASN A 279 36.20 7.32 -19.32
N TRP A 280 37.44 7.83 -19.36
CA TRP A 280 37.70 9.20 -19.80
C TRP A 280 37.24 9.44 -21.23
N SER A 281 36.77 10.66 -21.51
CA SER A 281 36.34 11.12 -22.84
C SER A 281 35.17 10.32 -23.48
N HIS A 282 34.54 9.39 -22.75
CA HIS A 282 33.36 8.69 -23.22
C HIS A 282 32.11 9.55 -23.02
N PRO A 283 31.30 9.79 -24.08
CA PRO A 283 30.09 10.58 -23.95
C PRO A 283 29.05 9.85 -23.09
N MET A 284 28.52 10.54 -22.10
CA MET A 284 27.48 10.06 -21.20
C MET A 284 26.40 11.10 -20.99
N ARG A 285 25.19 10.63 -20.74
CA ARG A 285 24.06 11.43 -20.27
C ARG A 285 23.94 11.26 -18.76
N ILE A 286 23.62 12.34 -18.07
CA ILE A 286 23.46 12.34 -16.61
C ILE A 286 21.98 12.55 -16.32
N ARG A 287 21.35 11.57 -15.68
CA ARG A 287 19.92 11.57 -15.43
C ARG A 287 19.65 11.77 -13.95
N HIS A 288 18.83 12.76 -13.61
CA HIS A 288 18.35 12.96 -12.25
C HIS A 288 17.28 11.91 -11.91
N LEU A 289 17.45 11.21 -10.78
CA LEU A 289 16.68 9.99 -10.53
C LEU A 289 15.21 10.25 -10.16
N THR A 290 14.93 11.23 -9.30
CA THR A 290 13.56 11.51 -8.81
C THR A 290 12.72 12.28 -9.83
N THR A 291 13.31 13.22 -10.56
CA THR A 291 12.60 13.97 -11.63
C THR A 291 12.58 13.22 -12.97
N GLY A 292 13.52 12.28 -13.19
CA GLY A 292 13.64 11.53 -14.44
C GLY A 292 14.18 12.32 -15.63
N ARG A 293 14.64 13.55 -15.40
CA ARG A 293 15.13 14.49 -16.40
C ARG A 293 16.64 14.37 -16.62
N TYR A 294 17.12 14.80 -17.76
CA TYR A 294 18.53 14.77 -18.12
C TYR A 294 19.17 16.12 -17.87
N LEU A 295 20.37 16.11 -17.30
CA LEU A 295 21.23 17.29 -17.26
C LEU A 295 21.57 17.66 -18.70
N GLY A 296 21.38 18.94 -19.04
CA GLY A 296 21.61 19.42 -20.39
C GLY A 296 21.87 20.91 -20.45
N VAL A 297 22.17 21.36 -21.66
CA VAL A 297 22.57 22.74 -21.96
C VAL A 297 21.53 23.36 -22.88
N ASN A 298 20.96 24.49 -22.45
CA ASN A 298 20.02 25.24 -23.29
C ASN A 298 20.76 26.10 -24.34
N GLU A 299 20.00 26.76 -25.22
CA GLU A 299 20.55 27.64 -26.25
C GLU A 299 21.34 28.85 -25.70
N ASN A 300 21.12 29.21 -24.43
CA ASN A 300 21.81 30.29 -23.72
C ASN A 300 23.08 29.82 -22.97
N ASN A 301 23.53 28.58 -23.17
CA ASN A 301 24.62 27.94 -22.42
C ASN A 301 24.40 27.84 -20.91
N GLU A 302 23.14 27.77 -20.47
CA GLU A 302 22.79 27.54 -19.07
C GLU A 302 22.55 26.04 -18.81
N LEU A 303 22.95 25.59 -17.62
CA LEU A 303 22.80 24.21 -17.19
C LEU A 303 21.40 23.99 -16.60
N ILE A 304 20.59 23.16 -17.26
CA ILE A 304 19.19 22.90 -16.91
C ILE A 304 18.86 21.41 -16.92
N LEU A 305 17.70 21.03 -16.36
CA LEU A 305 17.15 19.69 -16.51
C LEU A 305 16.13 19.63 -17.65
N MET A 306 16.39 18.80 -18.65
CA MET A 306 15.58 18.64 -19.86
C MET A 306 14.75 17.36 -19.80
N THR A 307 13.56 17.40 -20.40
CA THR A 307 12.73 16.20 -20.56
C THR A 307 13.34 15.25 -21.58
N ARG A 308 12.91 13.98 -21.54
CA ARG A 308 13.39 12.93 -22.44
C ARG A 308 13.29 13.33 -23.92
N ASP A 309 12.18 13.94 -24.32
CA ASP A 309 11.90 14.30 -25.72
C ASP A 309 12.82 15.41 -26.25
N GLN A 310 13.37 16.22 -25.34
CA GLN A 310 14.29 17.31 -25.66
C GLN A 310 15.77 16.92 -25.45
N ALA A 311 16.04 15.76 -24.86
CA ALA A 311 17.37 15.35 -24.41
C ALA A 311 18.26 14.81 -25.56
N THR A 312 18.44 15.62 -26.61
CA THR A 312 19.30 15.26 -27.74
C THR A 312 20.75 15.06 -27.31
N THR A 313 21.50 14.23 -28.03
CA THR A 313 22.92 13.95 -27.73
C THR A 313 23.77 15.21 -27.72
N THR A 314 23.48 16.19 -28.59
CA THR A 314 24.22 17.46 -28.67
C THR A 314 24.02 18.36 -27.44
N GLN A 315 22.86 18.25 -26.76
CA GLN A 315 22.51 19.09 -25.61
C GLN A 315 22.78 18.42 -24.26
N THR A 316 22.83 17.09 -24.20
CA THR A 316 22.87 16.33 -22.94
C THR A 316 24.09 15.41 -22.78
N ALA A 317 24.99 15.38 -23.76
CA ALA A 317 26.22 14.60 -23.65
C ALA A 317 27.31 15.36 -22.88
N PHE A 318 27.82 14.72 -21.84
CA PHE A 318 28.96 15.16 -21.04
C PHE A 318 30.08 14.13 -21.15
N VAL A 319 31.31 14.57 -20.92
CA VAL A 319 32.49 13.71 -20.83
C VAL A 319 33.24 14.00 -19.54
N LEU A 320 33.89 12.97 -18.99
CA LEU A 320 34.78 13.10 -17.85
C LEU A 320 36.22 13.28 -18.33
N ARG A 321 36.94 14.17 -17.65
CA ARG A 321 38.36 14.48 -17.87
C ARG A 321 39.12 14.45 -16.54
N SER A 322 40.39 14.08 -16.60
CA SER A 322 41.30 14.12 -15.45
C SER A 322 41.90 15.53 -15.24
N GLU A 323 42.14 16.25 -16.34
CA GLU A 323 42.75 17.57 -16.35
C GLU A 323 41.98 18.49 -17.31
N LYS A 324 42.06 19.80 -17.06
CA LYS A 324 41.51 20.83 -17.94
C LYS A 324 42.51 21.15 -19.04
N ASP A 325 42.41 20.43 -20.13
CA ASP A 325 43.20 20.65 -21.33
C ASP A 325 42.29 20.97 -22.53
N ASP A 326 42.89 21.58 -23.57
CA ASP A 326 42.18 21.96 -24.79
C ASP A 326 42.10 20.81 -25.83
N GLN A 327 42.53 19.60 -25.48
CA GLN A 327 42.57 18.47 -26.41
C GLN A 327 41.19 17.85 -26.55
N LYS A 328 40.51 18.14 -27.67
CA LYS A 328 39.29 17.44 -28.06
C LYS A 328 39.62 16.02 -28.52
N VAL A 329 39.39 15.04 -27.65
CA VAL A 329 39.51 13.61 -27.98
C VAL A 329 38.18 13.14 -28.56
N ILE A 330 38.15 12.82 -29.86
CA ILE A 330 36.99 12.24 -30.53
C ILE A 330 37.26 10.74 -30.69
N LEU A 331 36.42 9.92 -30.08
CA LEU A 331 36.49 8.45 -30.18
C LEU A 331 35.72 7.98 -31.41
N GLU A 332 36.20 6.94 -32.09
CA GLU A 332 35.46 6.30 -33.19
C GLU A 332 34.34 5.41 -32.62
N ASP A 333 33.25 5.20 -33.40
CA ASP A 333 32.12 4.35 -32.99
C ASP A 333 32.54 2.93 -32.56
N LYS A 334 33.63 2.38 -33.15
CA LYS A 334 34.16 1.07 -32.78
C LYS A 334 34.80 1.06 -31.39
N ASP A 335 35.45 2.15 -31.02
CA ASP A 335 36.06 2.32 -29.69
C ASP A 335 34.99 2.55 -28.62
N LEU A 336 33.79 2.96 -29.03
CA LEU A 336 32.63 3.16 -28.17
C LEU A 336 31.78 1.89 -27.98
N GLU A 337 31.95 0.80 -28.73
CA GLU A 337 31.17 -0.45 -28.56
C GLU A 337 31.91 -1.53 -27.75
N ILE A 338 32.70 -1.15 -26.75
CA ILE A 338 33.44 -2.07 -25.87
C ILE A 338 33.02 -1.93 -24.40
N ILE A 339 33.30 -2.96 -23.58
CA ILE A 339 32.99 -2.93 -22.14
C ILE A 339 33.73 -1.82 -21.38
N GLY A 340 34.87 -1.35 -21.90
CA GLY A 340 35.72 -0.34 -21.28
C GLY A 340 36.78 -0.95 -20.37
N ALA A 341 37.47 -0.09 -19.60
CA ALA A 341 38.54 -0.49 -18.68
C ALA A 341 38.27 0.07 -17.28
N PRO A 342 38.62 -0.66 -16.20
CA PRO A 342 38.39 -0.20 -14.83
C PRO A 342 39.35 0.94 -14.47
N ILE A 343 38.94 2.19 -14.73
CA ILE A 343 39.76 3.39 -14.51
C ILE A 343 39.20 4.25 -13.37
N ILE A 344 37.93 4.64 -13.45
CA ILE A 344 37.30 5.55 -12.49
C ILE A 344 36.84 4.78 -11.24
N LYS A 345 37.29 5.21 -10.07
CA LYS A 345 36.97 4.62 -8.77
C LYS A 345 36.10 5.54 -7.92
N TYR A 346 35.23 4.94 -7.11
CA TYR A 346 34.49 5.66 -6.08
C TYR A 346 35.46 6.20 -5.00
N GLY A 347 35.35 7.48 -4.64
CA GLY A 347 36.15 8.14 -3.58
C GLY A 347 37.62 8.42 -3.89
N ASP A 348 38.26 7.66 -4.78
CA ASP A 348 39.70 7.81 -5.09
C ASP A 348 39.95 8.65 -6.36
N SER A 349 38.96 8.75 -7.25
CA SER A 349 39.09 9.46 -8.53
C SER A 349 38.36 10.79 -8.48
N THR A 350 39.11 11.87 -8.59
CA THR A 350 38.56 13.20 -8.84
C THR A 350 38.38 13.40 -10.34
N VAL A 351 37.15 13.71 -10.74
CA VAL A 351 36.79 13.91 -12.15
C VAL A 351 36.38 15.36 -12.41
N ILE A 352 36.61 15.83 -13.62
CA ILE A 352 36.15 17.13 -14.09
C ILE A 352 35.18 16.88 -15.24
N MET A 353 34.04 17.56 -15.21
CA MET A 353 32.97 17.37 -16.19
C MET A 353 33.00 18.46 -17.26
N GLN A 354 32.94 18.04 -18.52
CA GLN A 354 32.92 18.92 -19.68
C GLN A 354 31.73 18.58 -20.58
N HIS A 355 31.07 19.59 -21.14
CA HIS A 355 30.02 19.38 -22.12
C HIS A 355 30.62 18.96 -23.48
N TYR A 356 30.09 17.91 -24.09
CA TYR A 356 30.69 17.26 -25.27
C TYR A 356 30.72 18.16 -26.52
N GLU A 357 29.62 18.89 -26.79
CA GLU A 357 29.49 19.69 -28.01
C GLU A 357 30.16 21.06 -27.87
N THR A 358 29.85 21.78 -26.78
CA THR A 358 30.34 23.16 -26.56
C THR A 358 31.74 23.22 -25.95
N ALA A 359 32.27 22.10 -25.44
CA ALA A 359 33.54 22.00 -24.73
C ALA A 359 33.64 22.89 -23.47
N LEU A 360 32.52 23.42 -22.96
CA LEU A 360 32.49 24.21 -21.73
C LEU A 360 32.62 23.30 -20.50
N TRP A 361 33.35 23.78 -19.49
CA TRP A 361 33.53 23.09 -18.21
C TRP A 361 32.37 23.37 -17.28
N VAL A 362 31.94 22.36 -16.53
CA VAL A 362 30.98 22.53 -15.45
C VAL A 362 31.72 23.11 -14.24
N SER A 363 31.32 24.31 -13.83
CA SER A 363 31.83 25.03 -12.68
C SER A 363 30.67 25.59 -11.86
N TYR A 364 30.93 26.52 -10.94
CA TYR A 364 29.90 27.07 -10.06
C TYR A 364 30.01 28.59 -9.88
N LYS A 365 28.85 29.22 -9.69
CA LYS A 365 28.70 30.63 -9.31
C LYS A 365 28.15 30.72 -7.89
N SER A 366 28.92 31.33 -6.99
CA SER A 366 28.50 31.59 -5.61
C SER A 366 27.68 32.88 -5.50
N TYR A 367 26.64 32.86 -4.69
CA TYR A 367 25.88 34.04 -4.28
C TYR A 367 25.48 33.94 -2.80
N GLU A 368 25.39 35.09 -2.11
CA GLU A 368 24.94 35.13 -0.71
C GLU A 368 23.43 35.35 -0.63
N THR A 369 22.72 34.43 0.01
CA THR A 369 21.29 34.54 0.33
C THR A 369 21.07 34.56 1.85
N LYS A 370 20.07 35.33 2.31
CA LYS A 370 19.68 35.35 3.73
C LYS A 370 18.59 34.31 3.99
N LYS A 371 18.92 33.21 4.67
CA LYS A 371 17.96 32.19 5.12
C LYS A 371 17.44 32.50 6.53
N LYS A 372 16.13 32.35 6.70
CA LYS A 372 15.44 32.61 7.98
C LYS A 372 15.93 31.61 9.04
N GLY A 373 16.49 32.10 10.14
CA GLY A 373 17.01 31.28 11.24
C GLY A 373 18.49 30.87 11.14
N VAL A 374 19.09 30.93 9.95
CA VAL A 374 20.50 30.52 9.71
C VAL A 374 21.42 31.72 9.42
N GLY A 375 20.87 32.83 8.91
CA GLY A 375 21.64 34.02 8.59
C GLY A 375 22.00 34.09 7.10
N LYS A 376 23.18 34.66 6.77
CA LYS A 376 23.70 34.66 5.40
C LYS A 376 24.31 33.30 5.10
N VAL A 377 23.84 32.65 4.04
CA VAL A 377 24.33 31.36 3.55
C VAL A 377 24.86 31.58 2.14
N GLU A 378 26.02 30.99 1.85
CA GLU A 378 26.55 30.93 0.49
C GLU A 378 25.83 29.80 -0.25
N GLU A 379 25.23 30.11 -1.39
CA GLU A 379 24.64 29.14 -2.29
C GLU A 379 25.44 29.12 -3.59
N LYS A 380 25.75 27.91 -4.08
CA LYS A 380 26.52 27.70 -5.30
C LYS A 380 25.60 27.15 -6.38
N GLN A 381 25.41 27.89 -7.47
CA GLN A 381 24.70 27.41 -8.65
C GLN A 381 25.70 26.83 -9.64
N ALA A 382 25.43 25.62 -10.13
CA ALA A 382 26.24 25.00 -11.19
C ALA A 382 26.02 25.75 -12.51
N MET A 383 27.10 26.06 -13.23
CA MET A 383 27.08 26.77 -14.51
C MET A 383 28.15 26.24 -15.45
N LEU A 384 28.03 26.54 -16.73
CA LEU A 384 29.07 26.26 -17.72
C LEU A 384 30.01 27.46 -17.86
N HIS A 385 31.30 27.19 -17.99
CA HIS A 385 32.34 28.21 -18.12
C HIS A 385 33.46 27.75 -19.07
N GLU A 386 34.09 28.70 -19.78
CA GLU A 386 35.16 28.41 -20.75
C GLU A 386 36.44 27.85 -20.08
N GLU A 387 36.87 28.43 -18.96
CA GLU A 387 38.02 27.93 -18.17
C GLU A 387 37.60 27.12 -16.92
N GLY A 388 36.49 27.50 -16.27
CA GLY A 388 36.08 27.01 -14.95
C GLY A 388 37.08 27.36 -13.84
N LYS A 389 36.83 26.91 -12.61
CA LYS A 389 37.68 27.15 -11.45
C LYS A 389 38.63 25.98 -11.17
N MET A 390 39.66 26.20 -10.35
CA MET A 390 40.65 25.16 -10.04
C MET A 390 40.12 24.07 -9.10
N ASP A 391 39.05 24.36 -8.36
CA ASP A 391 38.42 23.50 -7.38
C ASP A 391 37.18 22.75 -7.90
N ASP A 392 36.93 22.77 -9.21
CA ASP A 392 35.78 22.10 -9.86
C ASP A 392 35.82 20.54 -9.80
N GLY A 393 36.77 19.96 -9.07
CA GLY A 393 36.88 18.52 -8.90
C GLY A 393 35.62 17.91 -8.28
N LEU A 394 35.15 16.81 -8.87
CA LEU A 394 34.01 16.04 -8.40
C LEU A 394 34.46 14.64 -8.00
N ASP A 395 34.04 14.19 -6.82
CA ASP A 395 34.27 12.83 -6.36
C ASP A 395 32.95 12.04 -6.43
N PHE A 396 33.04 10.77 -6.82
CA PHE A 396 31.87 9.90 -6.89
C PHE A 396 31.68 9.10 -5.61
N SER A 397 30.46 9.14 -5.08
CA SER A 397 30.03 8.29 -3.97
C SER A 397 28.87 7.41 -4.39
N ARG A 398 29.02 6.10 -4.18
CA ARG A 398 28.04 5.10 -4.57
C ARG A 398 26.80 5.19 -3.68
N SER A 399 25.62 5.21 -4.28
CA SER A 399 24.36 5.12 -3.52
C SER A 399 24.13 3.72 -2.97
N GLN A 400 23.37 3.63 -1.87
CA GLN A 400 22.89 2.33 -1.40
C GLN A 400 21.85 1.78 -2.38
N GLU A 401 21.84 0.47 -2.59
CA GLU A 401 20.91 -0.17 -3.55
C GLU A 401 19.45 0.08 -3.18
N GLU A 402 19.13 -0.01 -1.88
CA GLU A 402 17.80 0.27 -1.36
C GLU A 402 17.37 1.71 -1.65
N GLU A 403 18.24 2.68 -1.40
CA GLU A 403 17.98 4.10 -1.64
C GLU A 403 17.76 4.39 -3.13
N SER A 404 18.59 3.82 -4.01
CA SER A 404 18.39 3.91 -5.45
C SER A 404 17.05 3.31 -5.89
N ARG A 405 16.61 2.21 -5.26
CA ARG A 405 15.31 1.60 -5.53
C ARG A 405 14.18 2.52 -5.07
N THR A 406 14.26 3.05 -3.84
CA THR A 406 13.27 3.97 -3.29
C THR A 406 13.11 5.22 -4.16
N ALA A 407 14.21 5.83 -4.60
CA ALA A 407 14.17 7.03 -5.45
C ALA A 407 13.47 6.79 -6.80
N ARG A 408 13.60 5.58 -7.38
CA ARG A 408 12.84 5.21 -8.58
C ARG A 408 11.35 5.05 -8.28
N VAL A 409 11.01 4.39 -7.16
CA VAL A 409 9.61 4.26 -6.74
C VAL A 409 9.01 5.65 -6.52
N ILE A 410 9.71 6.57 -5.86
CA ILE A 410 9.30 7.97 -5.69
C ILE A 410 9.00 8.62 -7.03
N ARG A 411 9.89 8.51 -8.02
CA ARG A 411 9.65 9.07 -9.36
C ARG A 411 8.36 8.54 -9.99
N LYS A 412 8.18 7.21 -9.98
CA LYS A 412 6.99 6.57 -10.56
C LYS A 412 5.71 7.02 -9.85
N CYS A 413 5.75 7.06 -8.52
CA CYS A 413 4.62 7.48 -7.69
C CYS A 413 4.29 8.94 -7.93
N SER A 414 5.26 9.85 -7.82
CA SER A 414 5.06 11.28 -8.05
C SER A 414 4.46 11.53 -9.43
N HIS A 415 4.97 10.88 -10.49
CA HIS A 415 4.38 10.98 -11.83
C HIS A 415 2.91 10.53 -11.87
N LEU A 416 2.61 9.36 -11.30
CA LEU A 416 1.25 8.80 -11.31
C LEU A 416 0.27 9.66 -10.48
N PHE A 417 0.68 10.10 -9.28
CA PHE A 417 -0.11 10.98 -8.43
C PHE A 417 -0.34 12.34 -9.08
N THR A 418 0.67 12.99 -9.65
CA THR A 418 0.48 14.27 -10.35
C THR A 418 -0.45 14.13 -11.56
N LYS A 419 -0.32 13.05 -12.34
CA LYS A 419 -1.23 12.76 -13.46
C LYS A 419 -2.66 12.51 -12.98
N PHE A 420 -2.81 11.77 -11.89
CA PHE A 420 -4.09 11.49 -11.26
C PHE A 420 -4.75 12.77 -10.75
N ILE A 421 -4.03 13.60 -9.98
CA ILE A 421 -4.51 14.88 -9.44
C ILE A 421 -4.91 15.83 -10.57
N GLY A 422 -4.08 16.02 -11.60
CA GLY A 422 -4.44 16.85 -12.76
C GLY A 422 -5.65 16.30 -13.53
N GLY A 423 -5.79 14.97 -13.60
CA GLY A 423 -7.00 14.31 -14.09
C GLY A 423 -8.24 14.66 -13.26
N LEU A 424 -8.13 14.66 -11.93
CA LEU A 424 -9.24 15.02 -11.04
C LEU A 424 -9.62 16.51 -11.16
N GLU A 425 -8.64 17.40 -11.34
CA GLU A 425 -8.88 18.83 -11.55
C GLU A 425 -9.62 19.09 -12.87
N THR A 426 -9.16 18.48 -13.96
CA THR A 426 -9.84 18.57 -15.25
C THR A 426 -11.26 17.98 -15.21
N LEU A 427 -11.50 16.95 -14.39
CA LEU A 427 -12.84 16.41 -14.14
C LEU A 427 -13.72 17.41 -13.38
N GLN A 428 -13.16 18.08 -12.36
CA GLN A 428 -13.85 19.10 -11.57
C GLN A 428 -14.28 20.30 -12.43
N GLU A 429 -13.43 20.74 -13.36
CA GLU A 429 -13.69 21.86 -14.26
C GLU A 429 -14.65 21.49 -15.41
N ASN A 430 -14.36 20.41 -16.13
CA ASN A 430 -15.06 20.08 -17.38
C ASN A 430 -16.28 19.18 -17.21
N ARG A 431 -16.42 18.50 -16.06
CA ARG A 431 -17.50 17.54 -15.75
C ARG A 431 -17.65 16.41 -16.79
N ARG A 432 -16.58 16.07 -17.51
CA ARG A 432 -16.57 15.03 -18.56
C ARG A 432 -15.70 13.84 -18.15
N HIS A 433 -16.34 12.71 -17.88
CA HIS A 433 -15.69 11.47 -17.46
C HIS A 433 -14.82 10.82 -18.55
N SER A 434 -15.17 10.97 -19.82
CA SER A 434 -14.42 10.35 -20.92
C SER A 434 -13.00 10.89 -21.05
N ILE A 435 -12.79 12.18 -20.77
CA ILE A 435 -11.47 12.83 -20.81
C ILE A 435 -10.59 12.34 -19.65
N PHE A 436 -11.20 12.15 -18.48
CA PHE A 436 -10.51 11.60 -17.31
C PHE A 436 -10.00 10.18 -17.57
N LEU A 437 -10.86 9.28 -18.05
CA LEU A 437 -10.49 7.88 -18.33
C LEU A 437 -9.51 7.71 -19.50
N GLN A 438 -9.43 8.68 -20.42
CA GLN A 438 -8.38 8.71 -21.45
C GLN A 438 -7.02 9.11 -20.89
N THR A 439 -7.01 9.92 -19.82
CA THR A 439 -5.78 10.46 -19.25
C THR A 439 -5.24 9.56 -18.14
N VAL A 440 -6.11 8.98 -17.32
CA VAL A 440 -5.76 8.24 -16.10
C VAL A 440 -6.12 6.77 -16.25
N ASN A 441 -5.13 5.90 -16.02
CA ASN A 441 -5.35 4.46 -15.92
C ASN A 441 -5.61 4.09 -14.45
N LEU A 442 -6.84 3.74 -14.12
CA LEU A 442 -7.25 3.38 -12.76
C LEU A 442 -6.65 2.05 -12.31
N GLY A 443 -6.50 1.07 -13.22
CA GLY A 443 -5.88 -0.22 -12.89
C GLY A 443 -4.41 -0.06 -12.49
N GLU A 444 -3.66 0.78 -13.22
CA GLU A 444 -2.27 1.12 -12.85
C GLU A 444 -2.20 1.83 -11.48
N MET A 445 -3.17 2.70 -11.18
CA MET A 445 -3.26 3.38 -9.88
C MET A 445 -3.55 2.40 -8.73
N VAL A 446 -4.49 1.46 -8.92
CA VAL A 446 -4.80 0.42 -7.94
C VAL A 446 -3.56 -0.42 -7.64
N MET A 447 -2.89 -0.94 -8.68
CA MET A 447 -1.68 -1.75 -8.51
C MET A 447 -0.53 -0.97 -7.85
N CYS A 448 -0.36 0.30 -8.20
CA CYS A 448 0.65 1.15 -7.57
C CYS A 448 0.39 1.33 -6.07
N LEU A 449 -0.86 1.55 -5.67
CA LEU A 449 -1.22 1.68 -4.27
C LEU A 449 -1.05 0.36 -3.49
N GLU A 450 -1.42 -0.78 -4.06
CA GLU A 450 -1.19 -2.10 -3.46
C GLU A 450 0.31 -2.37 -3.25
N ASP A 451 1.11 -2.11 -4.28
CA ASP A 451 2.56 -2.25 -4.20
C ASP A 451 3.17 -1.33 -3.13
N LEU A 452 2.68 -0.09 -3.02
CA LEU A 452 3.13 0.84 -1.99
C LEU A 452 2.74 0.38 -0.58
N ILE A 453 1.52 -0.12 -0.38
CA ILE A 453 1.08 -0.66 0.91
C ILE A 453 1.99 -1.83 1.32
N ASN A 454 2.29 -2.73 0.39
CA ASN A 454 3.21 -3.84 0.63
C ASN A 454 4.66 -3.36 0.84
N TYR A 455 5.10 -2.33 0.11
CA TYR A 455 6.44 -1.75 0.23
C TYR A 455 6.70 -1.09 1.60
N PHE A 456 5.64 -0.57 2.24
CA PHE A 456 5.64 0.01 3.58
C PHE A 456 5.08 -0.93 4.65
N ALA A 457 4.89 -2.21 4.35
CA ALA A 457 4.40 -3.18 5.30
C ALA A 457 5.34 -3.30 6.52
N GLN A 458 4.74 -3.45 7.70
CA GLN A 458 5.50 -3.69 8.92
C GLN A 458 6.04 -5.12 8.94
N PRO A 459 7.24 -5.36 9.49
CA PRO A 459 7.77 -6.71 9.65
C PRO A 459 6.89 -7.54 10.60
N GLU A 460 6.82 -8.84 10.36
CA GLU A 460 6.01 -9.77 11.16
C GLU A 460 6.54 -9.87 12.60
N ASP A 461 5.64 -10.19 13.53
CA ASP A 461 5.96 -10.16 14.97
C ASP A 461 6.80 -11.36 15.44
N ASP A 462 6.77 -12.47 14.70
CA ASP A 462 7.46 -13.74 14.97
C ASP A 462 8.89 -13.81 14.41
N MET A 463 9.31 -12.79 13.66
CA MET A 463 10.67 -12.66 13.15
C MET A 463 11.74 -12.55 14.23
N GLU A 464 12.97 -12.96 13.91
CA GLU A 464 14.13 -12.73 14.77
C GLU A 464 14.33 -11.23 15.05
N HIS A 465 14.66 -10.89 16.30
CA HIS A 465 14.74 -9.50 16.73
C HIS A 465 15.75 -8.68 15.92
N GLU A 466 16.91 -9.23 15.59
CA GLU A 466 17.93 -8.53 14.80
C GLU A 466 17.44 -8.23 13.38
N GLU A 467 16.84 -9.22 12.70
CA GLU A 467 16.28 -9.04 11.37
C GLU A 467 15.13 -8.02 11.39
N ARG A 468 14.25 -8.10 12.40
CA ARG A 468 13.16 -7.15 12.60
C ARG A 468 13.67 -5.72 12.77
N GLN A 469 14.72 -5.50 13.57
CA GLN A 469 15.32 -4.17 13.74
C GLN A 469 15.97 -3.64 12.45
N ASN A 470 16.57 -4.51 11.64
CA ASN A 470 17.11 -4.14 10.33
C ASN A 470 16.00 -3.71 9.36
N ARG A 471 14.91 -4.49 9.28
CA ARG A 471 13.73 -4.13 8.46
C ARG A 471 13.06 -2.84 8.92
N LEU A 472 12.96 -2.60 10.22
CA LEU A 472 12.42 -1.34 10.76
C LEU A 472 13.29 -0.11 10.41
N ARG A 473 14.63 -0.26 10.45
CA ARG A 473 15.54 0.80 10.04
C ARG A 473 15.42 1.13 8.55
N ALA A 474 15.38 0.09 7.71
CA ALA A 474 15.12 0.19 6.28
C ALA A 474 13.78 0.88 5.99
N LEU A 475 12.70 0.45 6.68
CA LEU A 475 11.37 1.02 6.55
C LEU A 475 11.33 2.52 6.89
N ARG A 476 11.96 2.91 8.02
CA ARG A 476 12.03 4.33 8.41
C ARG A 476 12.78 5.16 7.37
N ASN A 477 13.90 4.67 6.85
CA ASN A 477 14.65 5.35 5.80
C ASN A 477 13.79 5.58 4.55
N ARG A 478 13.02 4.58 4.10
CA ARG A 478 12.07 4.74 2.98
C ARG A 478 11.00 5.79 3.28
N GLN A 479 10.44 5.77 4.49
CA GLN A 479 9.41 6.73 4.91
C GLN A 479 9.95 8.17 4.93
N ASP A 480 11.18 8.38 5.39
CA ASP A 480 11.83 9.68 5.42
C ASP A 480 12.10 10.20 4.00
N LEU A 481 12.64 9.37 3.10
CA LEU A 481 12.87 9.74 1.69
C LEU A 481 11.57 10.16 0.97
N PHE A 482 10.46 9.46 1.21
CA PHE A 482 9.16 9.82 0.64
C PHE A 482 8.62 11.15 1.18
N GLN A 483 8.89 11.44 2.46
CA GLN A 483 8.49 12.69 3.08
C GLN A 483 9.30 13.86 2.53
N GLU A 484 10.62 13.70 2.39
CA GLU A 484 11.53 14.73 1.88
C GLU A 484 11.23 15.11 0.42
N GLU A 485 10.91 14.14 -0.43
CA GLU A 485 10.50 14.36 -1.82
C GLU A 485 9.03 14.82 -1.95
N GLY A 486 8.32 15.03 -0.84
CA GLY A 486 6.98 15.61 -0.82
C GLY A 486 5.84 14.67 -1.24
N VAL A 487 6.10 13.37 -1.39
CA VAL A 487 5.10 12.37 -1.83
C VAL A 487 3.93 12.30 -0.84
N LEU A 488 4.19 12.44 0.46
CA LEU A 488 3.14 12.51 1.48
C LEU A 488 2.14 13.64 1.22
N ASN A 489 2.62 14.80 0.74
CA ASN A 489 1.73 15.92 0.40
C ASN A 489 0.89 15.61 -0.84
N LEU A 490 1.45 14.91 -1.85
CA LEU A 490 0.69 14.46 -3.02
C LEU A 490 -0.42 13.46 -2.63
N ILE A 491 -0.16 12.56 -1.69
CA ILE A 491 -1.18 11.62 -1.19
C ILE A 491 -2.31 12.36 -0.49
N LEU A 492 -1.98 13.32 0.38
CA LEU A 492 -2.98 14.15 1.07
C LEU A 492 -3.81 14.97 0.08
N GLU A 493 -3.17 15.55 -0.93
CA GLU A 493 -3.86 16.29 -1.98
C GLU A 493 -4.79 15.39 -2.81
N ALA A 494 -4.34 14.19 -3.19
CA ALA A 494 -5.17 13.22 -3.89
C ALA A 494 -6.42 12.84 -3.08
N ILE A 495 -6.26 12.59 -1.77
CA ILE A 495 -7.37 12.34 -0.84
C ILE A 495 -8.34 13.52 -0.83
N ASP A 496 -7.84 14.76 -0.76
CA ASP A 496 -8.68 15.94 -0.74
C ASP A 496 -9.49 16.11 -2.04
N LYS A 497 -8.86 15.92 -3.20
CA LYS A 497 -9.54 16.02 -4.50
C LYS A 497 -10.60 14.93 -4.68
N ILE A 498 -10.29 13.68 -4.31
CA ILE A 498 -11.26 12.57 -4.34
C ILE A 498 -12.49 12.89 -3.48
N ASN A 499 -12.27 13.42 -2.28
CA ASN A 499 -13.36 13.74 -1.37
C ASN A 499 -14.25 14.87 -1.90
N VAL A 500 -13.66 15.90 -2.51
CA VAL A 500 -14.42 16.99 -3.15
C VAL A 500 -15.31 16.43 -4.26
N ILE A 501 -14.75 15.59 -5.13
CA ILE A 501 -15.48 14.96 -6.25
C ILE A 501 -16.62 14.07 -5.74
N SER A 502 -16.35 13.27 -4.70
CA SER A 502 -17.35 12.38 -4.09
C SER A 502 -18.51 13.17 -3.48
N SER A 503 -18.20 14.24 -2.73
CA SER A 503 -19.20 15.09 -2.09
C SER A 503 -20.10 15.84 -3.07
N GLN A 504 -19.58 16.17 -4.26
CA GLN A 504 -20.30 16.90 -5.31
C GLN A 504 -21.17 15.97 -6.18
N GLY A 505 -21.23 14.67 -5.89
CA GLY A 505 -22.09 13.71 -6.58
C GLY A 505 -21.68 13.43 -8.03
N PHE A 506 -20.47 13.84 -8.43
CA PHE A 506 -19.96 13.62 -9.79
C PHE A 506 -19.70 12.14 -10.09
N LEU A 507 -19.76 11.26 -9.09
CA LEU A 507 -19.52 9.83 -9.22
C LEU A 507 -20.74 9.02 -9.68
N ALA A 508 -21.94 9.60 -9.79
CA ALA A 508 -23.15 8.86 -10.14
C ALA A 508 -23.06 8.15 -11.52
N SER A 509 -22.34 8.73 -12.49
CA SER A 509 -22.07 8.10 -13.79
C SER A 509 -20.89 7.12 -13.76
N PHE A 510 -20.01 7.25 -12.77
CA PHE A 510 -18.78 6.47 -12.65
C PHE A 510 -19.04 5.14 -11.92
N LEU A 511 -19.87 5.20 -10.87
CA LEU A 511 -20.43 4.04 -10.15
C LEU A 511 -21.45 3.25 -11.00
N ALA A 512 -21.91 3.81 -12.13
CA ALA A 512 -22.78 3.11 -13.07
C ALA A 512 -22.01 2.13 -14.00
N SER A 513 -20.68 2.25 -14.07
CA SER A 513 -19.82 1.23 -14.67
C SER A 513 -19.23 0.36 -13.55
N ASP A 514 -19.57 -0.92 -13.52
CA ASP A 514 -19.20 -1.83 -12.44
C ASP A 514 -17.67 -1.89 -12.21
N GLU A 515 -16.86 -1.91 -13.28
CA GLU A 515 -15.39 -2.02 -13.17
C GLU A 515 -14.71 -0.74 -12.67
N SER A 516 -15.07 0.43 -13.22
CA SER A 516 -14.47 1.70 -12.80
C SER A 516 -14.88 2.03 -11.36
N GLY A 517 -16.15 1.81 -11.01
CA GLY A 517 -16.68 2.04 -9.67
C GLY A 517 -15.92 1.26 -8.59
N GLN A 518 -15.70 -0.04 -8.81
CA GLN A 518 -14.89 -0.87 -7.92
C GLN A 518 -13.45 -0.36 -7.78
N SER A 519 -12.82 0.01 -8.90
CA SER A 519 -11.44 0.55 -8.89
C SER A 519 -11.35 1.84 -8.06
N TRP A 520 -12.37 2.68 -8.08
CA TRP A 520 -12.40 3.91 -7.30
C TRP A 520 -12.62 3.69 -5.81
N GLU A 521 -13.51 2.77 -5.43
CA GLU A 521 -13.67 2.37 -4.03
C GLU A 521 -12.36 1.80 -3.48
N MET A 522 -11.67 0.95 -4.26
CA MET A 522 -10.34 0.43 -3.92
C MET A 522 -9.30 1.55 -3.77
N ILE A 523 -9.19 2.46 -4.75
CA ILE A 523 -8.27 3.61 -4.67
C ILE A 523 -8.53 4.45 -3.41
N SER A 524 -9.79 4.77 -3.12
CA SER A 524 -10.15 5.55 -1.94
C SER A 524 -9.74 4.85 -0.64
N GLY A 525 -9.99 3.54 -0.50
CA GLY A 525 -9.58 2.79 0.68
C GLY A 525 -8.05 2.67 0.80
N TYR A 526 -7.38 2.34 -0.31
CA TYR A 526 -5.93 2.16 -0.35
C TYR A 526 -5.16 3.45 -0.08
N LEU A 527 -5.67 4.63 -0.44
CA LEU A 527 -5.01 5.90 -0.10
C LEU A 527 -4.90 6.12 1.41
N TYR A 528 -5.95 5.80 2.16
CA TYR A 528 -5.93 5.91 3.61
C TYR A 528 -5.10 4.80 4.28
N GLN A 529 -5.13 3.58 3.74
CA GLN A 529 -4.26 2.48 4.21
C GLN A 529 -2.78 2.81 3.96
N LEU A 530 -2.45 3.34 2.78
CA LEU A 530 -1.11 3.82 2.44
C LEU A 530 -0.68 4.97 3.37
N LEU A 531 -1.57 5.92 3.64
CA LEU A 531 -1.30 7.00 4.58
C LEU A 531 -0.94 6.44 5.96
N ALA A 532 -1.68 5.43 6.45
CA ALA A 532 -1.38 4.77 7.71
C ALA A 532 -0.02 4.07 7.68
N ALA A 533 0.31 3.36 6.59
CA ALA A 533 1.59 2.66 6.42
C ALA A 533 2.81 3.60 6.41
N ILE A 534 2.69 4.79 5.80
CA ILE A 534 3.78 5.77 5.72
C ILE A 534 4.07 6.45 7.06
N ILE A 535 3.06 6.63 7.91
CA ILE A 535 3.22 7.34 9.20
C ILE A 535 3.54 6.40 10.36
N LYS A 536 3.09 5.14 10.31
CA LYS A 536 3.22 4.19 11.42
C LYS A 536 4.69 3.95 11.79
N GLY A 537 5.03 4.17 13.06
CA GLY A 537 6.38 3.97 13.60
C GLY A 537 7.37 5.10 13.29
N ASN A 538 6.91 6.20 12.69
CA ASN A 538 7.73 7.36 12.36
C ASN A 538 7.19 8.66 12.98
N HIS A 539 7.85 9.09 14.05
CA HIS A 539 7.53 10.30 14.78
C HIS A 539 7.58 11.58 13.92
N THR A 540 8.53 11.71 12.99
CA THR A 540 8.67 12.93 12.16
C THR A 540 7.46 13.11 11.24
N ASN A 541 6.99 12.01 10.63
CA ASN A 541 5.80 11.97 9.80
C ASN A 541 4.54 12.27 10.62
N CYS A 542 4.38 11.66 11.79
CA CYS A 542 3.24 11.90 12.69
C CYS A 542 3.20 13.34 13.20
N ALA A 543 4.35 13.94 13.54
CA ALA A 543 4.44 15.32 14.02
C ALA A 543 3.92 16.35 13.00
N GLN A 544 3.92 16.03 11.70
CA GLN A 544 3.31 16.92 10.70
C GLN A 544 1.79 17.08 10.90
N PHE A 545 1.12 16.07 11.44
CA PHE A 545 -0.32 16.10 11.75
C PHE A 545 -0.64 16.80 13.07
N ALA A 546 0.38 17.14 13.88
CA ALA A 546 0.18 17.90 15.12
C ALA A 546 -0.24 19.35 14.88
N ASN A 547 -0.14 19.86 13.65
CA ASN A 547 -0.70 21.18 13.32
C ASN A 547 -2.24 21.15 13.42
N SER A 548 -2.83 22.14 14.10
CA SER A 548 -4.28 22.24 14.32
C SER A 548 -5.08 22.12 13.02
N ASN A 549 -4.60 22.69 11.91
CA ASN A 549 -5.28 22.59 10.62
C ASN A 549 -5.34 21.15 10.09
N ARG A 550 -4.24 20.39 10.18
CA ARG A 550 -4.18 19.00 9.70
C ARG A 550 -4.91 18.04 10.65
N LEU A 551 -4.88 18.30 11.95
CA LEU A 551 -5.65 17.53 12.93
C LEU A 551 -7.16 17.75 12.73
N ASN A 552 -7.60 18.99 12.58
CA ASN A 552 -9.01 19.29 12.28
C ASN A 552 -9.45 18.66 10.96
N TRP A 553 -8.57 18.69 9.95
CA TRP A 553 -8.81 18.03 8.68
C TRP A 553 -9.07 16.52 8.88
N LEU A 554 -8.21 15.81 9.61
CA LEU A 554 -8.40 14.38 9.94
C LEU A 554 -9.77 14.12 10.59
N PHE A 555 -10.11 14.88 11.64
CA PHE A 555 -11.39 14.72 12.35
C PHE A 555 -12.62 15.08 11.50
N SER A 556 -12.51 16.07 10.62
CA SER A 556 -13.59 16.41 9.69
C SER A 556 -13.90 15.28 8.70
N ARG A 557 -12.86 14.54 8.28
CA ARG A 557 -12.99 13.38 7.40
C ARG A 557 -13.52 12.17 8.15
N LEU A 558 -13.06 11.96 9.37
CA LEU A 558 -13.57 10.91 10.26
C LEU A 558 -15.08 11.06 10.52
N GLY A 559 -15.58 12.29 10.63
CA GLY A 559 -17.01 12.58 10.78
C GLY A 559 -17.89 12.32 9.54
N SER A 560 -17.27 12.10 8.37
CA SER A 560 -17.93 11.78 7.08
C SER A 560 -18.01 10.27 6.82
N GLN A 561 -18.68 9.85 5.75
CA GLN A 561 -18.84 8.42 5.37
C GLN A 561 -17.52 7.65 5.12
N ALA A 562 -16.36 8.32 5.13
CA ALA A 562 -15.04 7.71 5.06
C ALA A 562 -14.61 6.94 6.33
N SER A 563 -15.48 6.85 7.34
CA SER A 563 -15.28 6.13 8.61
C SER A 563 -15.83 4.69 8.62
N SER A 564 -16.35 4.21 7.49
CA SER A 564 -16.79 2.82 7.37
C SER A 564 -15.64 1.83 7.62
N GLU A 565 -15.98 0.67 8.18
CA GLU A 565 -15.05 -0.45 8.41
C GLU A 565 -14.21 -0.71 7.15
N GLY A 566 -12.88 -0.75 7.29
CA GLY A 566 -11.94 -1.02 6.19
C GLY A 566 -11.29 0.19 5.51
N SER A 567 -11.74 1.42 5.79
CA SER A 567 -11.22 2.65 5.17
C SER A 567 -9.84 3.10 5.70
N GLY A 568 -9.24 2.43 6.69
CA GLY A 568 -7.89 2.76 7.20
C GLY A 568 -7.75 4.11 7.95
N MET A 569 -8.73 5.01 7.89
CA MET A 569 -8.70 6.32 8.58
C MET A 569 -8.57 6.20 10.11
N LEU A 570 -9.23 5.21 10.73
CA LEU A 570 -9.06 4.95 12.16
C LEU A 570 -7.64 4.52 12.49
N ASP A 571 -7.01 3.74 11.60
CA ASP A 571 -5.62 3.32 11.77
C ASP A 571 -4.66 4.51 11.62
N VAL A 572 -4.93 5.44 10.69
CA VAL A 572 -4.21 6.73 10.57
C VAL A 572 -4.28 7.51 11.88
N LEU A 573 -5.49 7.71 12.42
CA LEU A 573 -5.68 8.43 13.68
C LEU A 573 -4.94 7.75 14.83
N HIS A 574 -5.09 6.43 14.95
CA HIS A 574 -4.42 5.65 15.98
C HIS A 574 -2.89 5.80 15.91
N CYS A 575 -2.29 5.73 14.72
CA CYS A 575 -0.85 5.92 14.53
C CYS A 575 -0.38 7.32 14.96
N VAL A 576 -1.09 8.38 14.53
CA VAL A 576 -0.75 9.77 14.91
C VAL A 576 -0.79 9.97 16.43
N LEU A 577 -1.80 9.41 17.11
CA LEU A 577 -1.97 9.60 18.55
C LEU A 577 -0.96 8.81 19.39
N ILE A 578 -0.48 7.66 18.90
CA ILE A 578 0.54 6.88 19.60
C ILE A 578 1.92 7.51 19.41
N ASP A 579 2.29 7.83 18.17
CA ASP A 579 3.66 8.18 17.81
C ASP A 579 3.95 9.69 17.93
N SER A 580 2.94 10.56 18.09
CA SER A 580 3.12 12.01 18.31
C SER A 580 2.43 12.53 19.58
N PRO A 581 3.19 12.80 20.67
CA PRO A 581 2.66 13.46 21.86
C PRO A 581 2.22 14.91 21.60
N GLU A 582 2.77 15.57 20.57
CA GLU A 582 2.37 16.91 20.15
C GLU A 582 0.93 16.92 19.62
N ALA A 583 0.53 15.90 18.86
CA ALA A 583 -0.84 15.76 18.36
C ALA A 583 -1.83 15.54 19.51
N LEU A 584 -1.47 14.74 20.52
CA LEU A 584 -2.27 14.55 21.74
C LEU A 584 -2.52 15.87 22.49
N ASN A 585 -1.50 16.73 22.58
CA ASN A 585 -1.61 18.03 23.24
C ASN A 585 -2.51 19.04 22.49
N MET A 586 -2.78 18.81 21.20
CA MET A 586 -3.62 19.68 20.36
C MET A 586 -5.09 19.22 20.30
N MET A 587 -5.44 18.14 21.02
CA MET A 587 -6.80 17.60 21.05
C MET A 587 -7.80 18.52 21.76
N ARG A 588 -8.98 18.66 21.16
CA ARG A 588 -10.11 19.46 21.68
C ARG A 588 -11.31 18.57 22.00
N ASP A 589 -12.26 19.10 22.77
CA ASP A 589 -13.49 18.39 23.16
C ASP A 589 -14.35 18.01 21.94
N GLU A 590 -14.38 18.87 20.91
CA GLU A 590 -15.04 18.62 19.62
C GLU A 590 -14.54 17.34 18.95
N HIS A 591 -13.23 17.07 18.99
CA HIS A 591 -12.64 15.89 18.37
C HIS A 591 -13.06 14.60 19.10
N ILE A 592 -13.13 14.64 20.44
CA ILE A 592 -13.53 13.50 21.26
C ILE A 592 -15.02 13.17 21.02
N LYS A 593 -15.87 14.19 20.88
CA LYS A 593 -17.29 14.00 20.52
C LYS A 593 -17.44 13.29 19.18
N VAL A 594 -16.61 13.63 18.18
CA VAL A 594 -16.61 12.95 16.88
C VAL A 594 -16.26 11.46 17.07
N ILE A 595 -15.21 11.12 17.81
CA ILE A 595 -14.84 9.72 18.07
C ILE A 595 -15.97 8.95 18.76
N ILE A 596 -16.60 9.53 19.78
CA ILE A 596 -17.72 8.90 20.48
C ILE A 596 -18.91 8.68 19.53
N SER A 597 -19.18 9.63 18.63
CA SER A 597 -20.25 9.48 17.63
C SER A 597 -19.99 8.33 16.64
N LEU A 598 -18.73 7.90 16.46
CA LEU A 598 -18.41 6.73 15.63
C LEU A 598 -18.89 5.43 16.26
N LEU A 599 -18.78 5.29 17.60
CA LEU A 599 -19.33 4.15 18.33
C LEU A 599 -20.85 4.06 18.16
N GLU A 600 -21.53 5.21 18.07
CA GLU A 600 -22.98 5.27 17.84
C GLU A 600 -23.35 4.88 16.41
N LYS A 601 -22.59 5.34 15.41
CA LYS A 601 -22.88 5.11 13.99
C LYS A 601 -22.45 3.74 13.46
N HIS A 602 -21.28 3.24 13.89
CA HIS A 602 -20.64 2.04 13.33
C HIS A 602 -20.71 0.83 14.28
N GLY A 603 -21.23 1.02 15.50
CA GLY A 603 -21.33 -0.05 16.49
C GLY A 603 -20.08 -0.18 17.36
N ARG A 604 -19.96 -1.34 18.03
CA ARG A 604 -18.94 -1.58 19.07
C ARG A 604 -17.62 -2.08 18.47
N ASP A 605 -16.96 -1.25 17.67
CA ASP A 605 -15.63 -1.54 17.13
C ASP A 605 -14.55 -1.42 18.24
N PRO A 606 -13.77 -2.48 18.53
CA PRO A 606 -12.68 -2.42 19.50
C PRO A 606 -11.62 -1.36 19.15
N LYS A 607 -11.37 -1.09 17.87
CA LYS A 607 -10.35 -0.09 17.46
C LYS A 607 -10.69 1.32 17.94
N VAL A 608 -11.96 1.68 17.98
CA VAL A 608 -12.40 2.99 18.48
C VAL A 608 -12.12 3.11 19.98
N LEU A 609 -12.24 2.01 20.73
CA LEU A 609 -11.88 1.96 22.15
C LEU A 609 -10.36 2.04 22.34
N ASP A 610 -9.57 1.41 21.48
CA ASP A 610 -8.11 1.51 21.50
C ASP A 610 -7.63 2.95 21.25
N VAL A 611 -8.29 3.67 20.34
CA VAL A 611 -8.07 5.11 20.12
C VAL A 611 -8.41 5.92 21.38
N LEU A 612 -9.58 5.68 22.00
CA LEU A 612 -9.97 6.37 23.25
C LEU A 612 -9.01 6.06 24.42
N CYS A 613 -8.47 4.84 24.46
CA CYS A 613 -7.45 4.43 25.43
C CYS A 613 -6.14 5.20 25.21
N SER A 614 -5.67 5.23 23.97
CA SER A 614 -4.45 5.94 23.57
C SER A 614 -4.54 7.45 23.80
N LEU A 615 -5.74 8.05 23.71
CA LEU A 615 -5.97 9.45 24.06
C LEU A 615 -5.80 9.77 25.55
N CYS A 616 -5.94 8.78 26.43
CA CYS A 616 -5.83 8.98 27.87
C CYS A 616 -4.37 8.97 28.35
N VAL A 617 -3.50 8.21 27.69
CA VAL A 617 -2.09 8.01 28.06
C VAL A 617 -1.21 8.07 26.81
N GLY A 618 -0.43 9.14 26.67
CA GLY A 618 0.60 9.26 25.64
C GLY A 618 1.98 9.02 26.22
N ASN A 619 2.74 8.06 25.70
CA ASN A 619 4.12 7.75 26.12
C ASN A 619 4.29 7.61 27.65
N GLY A 620 3.31 6.99 28.32
CA GLY A 620 3.31 6.78 29.77
C GLY A 620 2.87 8.00 30.60
N VAL A 621 2.49 9.11 29.98
CA VAL A 621 1.99 10.32 30.64
C VAL A 621 0.49 10.46 30.43
N ALA A 622 -0.26 10.68 31.52
CA ALA A 622 -1.71 10.84 31.48
C ALA A 622 -2.15 12.25 31.04
N VAL A 623 -3.10 12.32 30.11
CA VAL A 623 -3.69 13.58 29.61
C VAL A 623 -5.02 13.86 30.30
N ARG A 624 -5.01 14.73 31.32
CA ARG A 624 -6.18 15.00 32.19
C ARG A 624 -7.39 15.58 31.45
N SER A 625 -7.18 16.46 30.49
CA SER A 625 -8.27 17.05 29.69
C SER A 625 -9.05 15.99 28.92
N SER A 626 -8.35 15.09 28.22
CA SER A 626 -8.95 13.97 27.49
C SER A 626 -9.71 13.04 28.41
N GLN A 627 -9.14 12.68 29.57
CA GLN A 627 -9.80 11.82 30.56
C GLN A 627 -11.14 12.40 31.03
N ASN A 628 -11.16 13.69 31.37
CA ASN A 628 -12.38 14.36 31.83
C ASN A 628 -13.43 14.41 30.70
N ASN A 629 -13.03 14.82 29.50
CA ASN A 629 -13.93 14.88 28.34
C ASN A 629 -14.53 13.50 28.00
N ILE A 630 -13.72 12.43 28.04
CA ILE A 630 -14.22 11.08 27.79
C ILE A 630 -15.21 10.68 28.88
N CYS A 631 -14.93 10.95 30.15
CA CYS A 631 -15.86 10.67 31.24
C CYS A 631 -17.19 11.44 31.07
N ASP A 632 -17.11 12.71 30.71
CA ASP A 632 -18.26 13.60 30.58
C ASP A 632 -19.13 13.28 29.35
N PHE A 633 -18.54 12.81 28.25
CA PHE A 633 -19.29 12.54 27.02
C PHE A 633 -19.68 11.07 26.83
N LEU A 634 -18.91 10.11 27.36
CA LEU A 634 -19.18 8.68 27.16
C LEU A 634 -20.08 8.08 28.26
N LEU A 635 -19.89 8.46 29.52
CA LEU A 635 -20.54 7.82 30.66
C LEU A 635 -22.03 8.19 30.87
N PRO A 636 -22.50 9.43 30.65
CA PRO A 636 -23.88 9.81 31.00
C PRO A 636 -24.94 9.08 30.17
N GLY A 637 -24.64 8.74 28.92
CA GLY A 637 -25.59 8.12 28.01
C GLY A 637 -25.83 6.64 28.28
N LYS A 638 -24.83 5.91 28.82
CA LYS A 638 -24.92 4.49 29.23
C LYS A 638 -25.36 3.48 28.14
N ASN A 639 -25.76 3.93 26.96
CA ASN A 639 -26.34 3.11 25.88
C ASN A 639 -25.29 2.48 24.95
N LEU A 640 -24.09 3.07 24.88
CA LEU A 640 -23.01 2.61 24.00
C LEU A 640 -22.20 1.46 24.63
N LEU A 641 -21.98 1.53 25.95
CA LEU A 641 -21.18 0.59 26.73
C LEU A 641 -22.02 -0.58 27.27
N LEU A 642 -21.37 -1.71 27.49
CA LEU A 642 -21.99 -2.86 28.15
C LEU A 642 -22.10 -2.60 29.66
N GLN A 643 -23.28 -2.89 30.21
CA GLN A 643 -23.54 -2.81 31.64
C GLN A 643 -23.86 -4.20 32.16
N THR A 644 -23.48 -4.45 33.41
CA THR A 644 -23.82 -5.69 34.12
C THR A 644 -24.23 -5.36 35.55
N SER A 645 -25.10 -6.18 36.11
CA SER A 645 -25.60 -6.10 37.47
C SER A 645 -25.78 -7.53 37.97
N LEU A 646 -25.59 -7.73 39.27
CA LEU A 646 -26.00 -8.96 39.94
C LEU A 646 -27.53 -9.01 39.97
N VAL A 647 -28.10 -10.17 39.62
CA VAL A 647 -29.54 -10.42 39.56
C VAL A 647 -29.80 -11.80 40.13
N ASP A 648 -30.82 -11.92 40.99
CA ASP A 648 -31.21 -13.20 41.58
C ASP A 648 -31.87 -14.14 40.55
N HIS A 649 -31.65 -15.45 40.70
CA HIS A 649 -32.33 -16.45 39.87
C HIS A 649 -33.79 -16.59 40.29
N VAL A 650 -34.70 -16.43 39.32
CA VAL A 650 -36.15 -16.62 39.51
C VAL A 650 -36.61 -17.88 38.79
N ALA A 651 -37.45 -18.68 39.45
CA ALA A 651 -38.10 -19.85 38.88
C ALA A 651 -39.62 -19.72 38.95
N SER A 652 -40.30 -20.15 37.89
CA SER A 652 -41.77 -20.19 37.84
C SER A 652 -42.25 -21.62 37.91
N ILE A 653 -43.15 -21.89 38.85
CA ILE A 653 -43.78 -23.19 39.02
C ILE A 653 -45.24 -23.03 38.63
N ARG A 654 -45.74 -23.95 37.80
CA ARG A 654 -47.15 -23.99 37.40
C ARG A 654 -47.78 -25.33 37.77
N PRO A 655 -49.06 -25.36 38.16
CA PRO A 655 -49.85 -26.58 38.15
C PRO A 655 -49.95 -27.13 36.71
N ASN A 656 -50.17 -28.44 36.56
CA ASN A 656 -50.44 -29.03 35.24
C ASN A 656 -51.90 -28.78 34.81
N ILE A 657 -52.31 -27.51 34.80
CA ILE A 657 -53.64 -27.03 34.44
C ILE A 657 -53.48 -26.11 33.24
N PHE A 658 -54.32 -26.28 32.22
CA PHE A 658 -54.31 -25.47 31.01
C PHE A 658 -55.73 -25.05 30.65
N VAL A 659 -55.92 -23.76 30.41
CA VAL A 659 -57.22 -23.14 30.13
C VAL A 659 -57.14 -22.35 28.83
N GLY A 660 -57.96 -22.70 27.85
CA GLY A 660 -58.01 -21.96 26.57
C GLY A 660 -59.40 -21.95 25.97
N ARG A 661 -59.65 -20.97 25.10
CA ARG A 661 -60.92 -20.85 24.37
C ARG A 661 -60.76 -21.48 22.99
N VAL A 662 -61.30 -22.69 22.84
CA VAL A 662 -61.34 -23.41 21.55
C VAL A 662 -62.79 -23.58 21.14
N GLU A 663 -63.10 -23.23 19.88
CA GLU A 663 -64.45 -23.42 19.33
C GLU A 663 -64.85 -24.91 19.39
N GLY A 664 -66.02 -25.19 19.97
CA GLY A 664 -66.52 -26.56 20.15
C GLY A 664 -66.03 -27.30 21.40
N SER A 665 -65.19 -26.68 22.24
CA SER A 665 -64.77 -27.27 23.53
C SER A 665 -65.79 -27.05 24.64
N ALA A 666 -66.00 -28.07 25.49
CA ALA A 666 -66.86 -28.02 26.66
C ALA A 666 -66.16 -27.53 27.94
N VAL A 667 -64.86 -27.17 27.86
CA VAL A 667 -64.10 -26.67 29.01
C VAL A 667 -64.65 -25.33 29.48
N TYR A 668 -64.90 -25.21 30.78
CA TYR A 668 -65.43 -23.99 31.39
C TYR A 668 -64.45 -22.83 31.20
N GLN A 669 -64.96 -21.65 30.82
CA GLN A 669 -64.13 -20.50 30.39
C GLN A 669 -63.77 -19.53 31.52
N LYS A 670 -64.20 -19.81 32.75
CA LYS A 670 -63.96 -18.97 33.93
C LYS A 670 -63.26 -19.78 35.01
N TRP A 671 -62.08 -19.35 35.42
CA TRP A 671 -61.25 -20.06 36.38
C TRP A 671 -60.85 -19.17 37.54
N TYR A 672 -60.64 -19.79 38.69
CA TYR A 672 -60.24 -19.13 39.92
C TYR A 672 -59.30 -20.04 40.70
N PHE A 673 -58.21 -19.47 41.20
CA PHE A 673 -57.33 -20.14 42.16
C PHE A 673 -56.93 -19.17 43.27
N GLU A 674 -56.61 -19.72 44.43
CA GLU A 674 -56.09 -18.98 45.58
C GLU A 674 -54.71 -19.52 45.95
N VAL A 675 -53.79 -18.61 46.27
CA VAL A 675 -52.47 -18.93 46.78
C VAL A 675 -52.29 -18.29 48.15
N THR A 676 -51.99 -19.11 49.15
CA THR A 676 -51.70 -18.65 50.52
C THR A 676 -50.19 -18.64 50.75
N MET A 677 -49.67 -17.54 51.29
CA MET A 677 -48.25 -17.40 51.63
C MET A 677 -47.97 -17.89 53.05
N ASP A 678 -47.12 -18.91 53.21
CA ASP A 678 -46.72 -19.40 54.55
C ASP A 678 -45.32 -18.94 54.99
N HIS A 679 -44.37 -18.78 54.06
CA HIS A 679 -42.99 -18.40 54.40
C HIS A 679 -42.32 -17.63 53.26
N ILE A 680 -41.69 -16.51 53.60
CA ILE A 680 -40.82 -15.72 52.71
C ILE A 680 -39.57 -15.33 53.51
N GLU A 681 -38.40 -15.58 52.97
CA GLU A 681 -37.11 -15.32 53.61
C GLU A 681 -36.20 -14.57 52.65
N GLN A 682 -35.56 -13.52 53.15
CA GLN A 682 -34.55 -12.76 52.42
C GLN A 682 -33.16 -13.30 52.74
N THR A 683 -32.54 -13.96 51.77
CA THR A 683 -31.22 -14.59 51.91
C THR A 683 -30.08 -13.73 51.36
N THR A 684 -30.37 -12.76 50.49
CA THR A 684 -29.40 -11.87 49.84
C THR A 684 -29.66 -10.40 50.18
N HIS A 685 -28.78 -9.50 49.70
CA HIS A 685 -28.95 -8.05 49.81
C HIS A 685 -30.08 -7.50 48.93
N MET A 686 -30.64 -8.33 48.05
CA MET A 686 -31.79 -8.01 47.19
C MET A 686 -33.08 -8.49 47.85
N MET A 687 -34.21 -7.87 47.51
CA MET A 687 -35.52 -8.28 48.01
C MET A 687 -36.01 -9.53 47.27
N PRO A 688 -36.58 -10.55 47.96
CA PRO A 688 -37.06 -11.75 47.32
C PRO A 688 -38.12 -11.46 46.25
N HIS A 689 -37.92 -12.00 45.06
CA HIS A 689 -38.84 -11.83 43.95
C HIS A 689 -40.02 -12.81 44.04
N LEU A 690 -41.23 -12.30 44.23
CA LEU A 690 -42.46 -13.08 44.25
C LEU A 690 -43.58 -12.38 43.48
N ARG A 691 -44.15 -13.08 42.51
CA ARG A 691 -45.32 -12.63 41.74
C ARG A 691 -46.22 -13.83 41.43
N ILE A 692 -47.52 -13.57 41.35
CA ILE A 692 -48.54 -14.59 41.08
C ILE A 692 -49.44 -14.09 39.95
N GLY A 693 -49.85 -14.99 39.06
CA GLY A 693 -50.81 -14.64 38.02
C GLY A 693 -50.90 -15.70 36.94
N TRP A 694 -51.22 -15.26 35.73
CA TRP A 694 -51.48 -16.15 34.59
C TRP A 694 -50.46 -15.92 33.48
N ALA A 695 -50.10 -16.99 32.78
CA ALA A 695 -49.25 -16.91 31.60
C ALA A 695 -49.80 -17.72 30.44
N ASN A 696 -49.52 -17.27 29.21
CA ASN A 696 -49.96 -17.92 27.99
C ASN A 696 -48.81 -18.72 27.36
N ASN A 697 -49.07 -19.99 27.03
CA ASN A 697 -48.10 -20.91 26.44
C ASN A 697 -47.60 -20.53 25.04
N THR A 698 -48.23 -19.56 24.37
CA THR A 698 -47.82 -19.10 23.04
C THR A 698 -46.55 -18.27 23.04
N GLY A 699 -46.18 -17.67 24.19
CA GLY A 699 -45.00 -16.81 24.26
C GLY A 699 -44.25 -16.82 25.58
N TYR A 700 -44.89 -17.15 26.70
CA TYR A 700 -44.20 -17.17 27.99
C TYR A 700 -43.38 -18.46 28.16
N VAL A 701 -42.06 -18.30 28.25
CA VAL A 701 -41.10 -19.40 28.50
C VAL A 701 -40.24 -19.04 29.71
N PRO A 702 -40.42 -19.73 30.86
CA PRO A 702 -39.58 -19.49 32.03
C PRO A 702 -38.18 -20.04 31.77
N TYR A 703 -37.21 -19.15 31.57
CA TYR A 703 -35.80 -19.48 31.41
C TYR A 703 -34.99 -18.75 32.49
N PRO A 704 -34.12 -19.43 33.26
CA PRO A 704 -33.41 -18.83 34.40
C PRO A 704 -32.24 -17.91 34.01
N GLY A 705 -32.08 -17.60 32.72
CA GLY A 705 -31.03 -16.74 32.17
C GLY A 705 -31.53 -15.34 31.76
N GLY A 706 -30.86 -14.74 30.77
CA GLY A 706 -31.16 -13.39 30.30
C GLY A 706 -32.50 -13.29 29.55
N GLY A 707 -33.26 -12.24 29.85
CA GLY A 707 -34.50 -11.84 29.19
C GLY A 707 -34.50 -10.33 28.91
N GLU A 708 -35.63 -9.75 28.49
CA GLU A 708 -35.72 -8.30 28.30
C GLU A 708 -35.34 -7.53 29.58
N ARG A 709 -34.58 -6.44 29.44
CA ARG A 709 -33.99 -5.64 30.52
C ARG A 709 -32.95 -6.42 31.35
N TRP A 710 -33.19 -6.64 32.65
CA TRP A 710 -32.21 -7.21 33.57
C TRP A 710 -32.37 -8.71 33.80
N GLY A 711 -33.22 -9.40 33.01
CA GLY A 711 -33.42 -10.83 33.14
C GLY A 711 -34.19 -11.20 34.42
N GLY A 712 -35.06 -12.19 34.26
CA GLY A 712 -36.06 -12.56 35.25
C GLY A 712 -37.36 -12.82 34.52
N ASN A 713 -37.49 -13.99 33.89
CA ASN A 713 -38.73 -14.39 33.21
C ASN A 713 -39.79 -14.81 34.24
N GLY A 714 -40.00 -13.99 35.26
CA GLY A 714 -41.12 -14.13 36.17
C GLY A 714 -42.43 -13.82 35.45
N VAL A 715 -43.54 -14.06 36.14
CA VAL A 715 -44.85 -13.68 35.62
C VAL A 715 -44.99 -12.15 35.58
N GLY A 716 -45.38 -11.60 34.42
CA GLY A 716 -45.55 -10.16 34.18
C GLY A 716 -44.35 -9.44 33.56
N ASP A 717 -43.31 -10.16 33.18
CA ASP A 717 -42.10 -9.59 32.56
C ASP A 717 -42.17 -9.49 31.03
N ASP A 718 -43.09 -10.22 30.39
CA ASP A 718 -43.34 -10.18 28.95
C ASP A 718 -44.79 -9.76 28.63
N LEU A 719 -45.14 -9.75 27.33
CA LEU A 719 -46.50 -9.45 26.85
C LEU A 719 -47.48 -10.65 26.99
N TYR A 720 -46.98 -11.83 27.36
CA TYR A 720 -47.75 -13.08 27.41
C TYR A 720 -48.07 -13.53 28.84
N SER A 721 -47.60 -12.79 29.84
CA SER A 721 -47.79 -13.07 31.26
C SER A 721 -48.29 -11.83 32.00
N TYR A 722 -49.11 -12.09 33.03
CA TYR A 722 -49.81 -11.08 33.79
C TYR A 722 -49.64 -11.39 35.27
N GLY A 723 -48.87 -10.59 35.98
CA GLY A 723 -48.48 -10.83 37.36
C GLY A 723 -49.02 -9.79 38.34
N PHE A 724 -49.11 -10.18 39.60
CA PHE A 724 -49.41 -9.33 40.74
C PHE A 724 -48.44 -9.64 41.88
N ASP A 725 -47.90 -8.61 42.53
CA ASP A 725 -46.90 -8.71 43.61
C ASP A 725 -47.45 -8.28 44.99
N GLY A 726 -48.77 -8.04 45.11
CA GLY A 726 -49.40 -7.50 46.32
C GLY A 726 -49.75 -6.01 46.25
N VAL A 727 -49.06 -5.23 45.42
CA VAL A 727 -49.32 -3.77 45.28
C VAL A 727 -49.43 -3.32 43.82
N HIS A 728 -48.70 -3.98 42.91
CA HIS A 728 -48.57 -3.63 41.51
C HIS A 728 -49.05 -4.75 40.60
N PHE A 729 -49.68 -4.35 39.50
CA PHE A 729 -49.83 -5.18 38.30
C PHE A 729 -48.59 -5.11 37.43
N TRP A 730 -48.17 -6.28 36.95
CA TRP A 730 -46.99 -6.49 36.11
C TRP A 730 -47.40 -7.07 34.77
N SER A 731 -47.01 -6.38 33.69
CA SER A 731 -47.06 -6.88 32.32
C SER A 731 -45.98 -6.14 31.51
N ALA A 732 -45.31 -6.83 30.57
CA ALA A 732 -44.18 -6.32 29.79
C ALA A 732 -43.08 -5.63 30.63
N GLY A 733 -42.84 -6.16 31.85
CA GLY A 733 -41.86 -5.63 32.79
C GLY A 733 -42.21 -4.24 33.33
N LYS A 734 -43.45 -3.76 33.15
CA LYS A 734 -43.93 -2.48 33.67
C LYS A 734 -44.81 -2.71 34.89
N LYS A 735 -44.45 -2.05 36.00
CA LYS A 735 -45.27 -2.03 37.23
C LYS A 735 -46.31 -0.92 37.18
N THR A 736 -47.55 -1.26 37.50
CA THR A 736 -48.67 -0.30 37.64
C THR A 736 -49.25 -0.44 39.04
N ARG A 737 -49.19 0.62 39.86
CA ARG A 737 -49.70 0.58 41.23
C ARG A 737 -51.23 0.49 41.23
N VAL A 738 -51.77 -0.48 41.95
CA VAL A 738 -53.22 -0.75 42.04
C VAL A 738 -53.76 -0.73 43.47
N VAL A 739 -52.87 -0.79 44.46
CA VAL A 739 -53.20 -0.62 45.87
C VAL A 739 -52.73 0.76 46.34
N ASN A 740 -53.68 1.61 46.78
CA ASN A 740 -53.43 2.99 47.20
C ASN A 740 -52.96 3.12 48.65
N ALA A 741 -52.89 2.02 49.40
CA ALA A 741 -52.29 2.00 50.73
C ALA A 741 -50.76 2.08 50.64
N ASP A 742 -50.13 2.80 51.56
CA ASP A 742 -48.66 2.85 51.66
C ASP A 742 -48.16 1.60 52.39
N ILE A 743 -47.99 0.52 51.61
CA ILE A 743 -47.48 -0.76 52.08
C ILE A 743 -45.96 -0.78 51.85
N THR A 744 -45.20 -1.09 52.90
CA THR A 744 -43.75 -1.30 52.81
C THR A 744 -43.42 -2.74 52.43
N GLU A 745 -42.36 -2.92 51.65
CA GLU A 745 -41.83 -4.23 51.27
C GLU A 745 -41.42 -5.06 52.51
N PRO A 746 -41.64 -6.39 52.53
CA PRO A 746 -42.26 -7.21 51.49
C PRO A 746 -43.78 -6.98 51.37
N TYR A 747 -44.26 -6.89 50.13
CA TYR A 747 -45.67 -6.61 49.81
C TYR A 747 -46.63 -7.75 50.15
N ILE A 748 -46.15 -9.00 50.03
CA ILE A 748 -46.88 -10.21 50.40
C ILE A 748 -46.25 -10.77 51.68
N LYS A 749 -47.05 -10.99 52.72
CA LYS A 749 -46.62 -11.44 54.03
C LYS A 749 -47.19 -12.81 54.36
N LYS A 750 -46.64 -13.45 55.40
CA LYS A 750 -47.15 -14.71 55.93
C LYS A 750 -48.62 -14.56 56.34
N GLY A 751 -49.46 -15.47 55.85
CA GLY A 751 -50.90 -15.50 56.08
C GLY A 751 -51.74 -14.83 55.00
N ASP A 752 -51.13 -14.11 54.06
CA ASP A 752 -51.86 -13.45 52.98
C ASP A 752 -52.37 -14.47 51.94
N VAL A 753 -53.56 -14.19 51.40
CA VAL A 753 -54.23 -14.99 50.36
C VAL A 753 -54.44 -14.13 49.12
N ILE A 754 -53.92 -14.60 47.99
CA ILE A 754 -54.07 -13.96 46.68
C ILE A 754 -55.01 -14.82 45.84
N GLY A 755 -56.15 -14.26 45.44
CA GLY A 755 -57.07 -14.90 44.50
C GLY A 755 -56.85 -14.39 43.09
N CYS A 756 -56.78 -15.29 42.12
CA CYS A 756 -56.53 -15.00 40.72
C CYS A 756 -57.70 -15.50 39.87
N THR A 757 -58.47 -14.58 39.28
CA THR A 757 -59.62 -14.86 38.42
C THR A 757 -59.25 -14.69 36.96
N LEU A 758 -59.61 -15.67 36.10
CA LEU A 758 -59.49 -15.61 34.65
C LEU A 758 -60.87 -15.80 34.01
N ASP A 759 -61.30 -14.86 33.16
CA ASP A 759 -62.54 -14.93 32.39
C ASP A 759 -62.24 -14.79 30.88
N LEU A 760 -62.33 -15.88 30.12
CA LEU A 760 -62.05 -15.89 28.68
C LEU A 760 -63.26 -15.48 27.80
N SER A 761 -64.41 -15.16 28.41
CA SER A 761 -65.60 -14.71 27.66
C SER A 761 -65.51 -13.23 27.23
N VAL A 762 -64.95 -12.37 28.10
CA VAL A 762 -64.72 -10.93 27.90
C VAL A 762 -63.21 -10.58 27.94
N PRO A 763 -62.34 -11.58 27.72
CA PRO A 763 -60.92 -11.62 28.17
C PRO A 763 -60.55 -10.69 29.33
N VAL A 764 -60.79 -11.12 30.57
CA VAL A 764 -60.48 -10.34 31.78
C VAL A 764 -59.74 -11.17 32.83
N ILE A 765 -58.63 -10.64 33.36
CA ILE A 765 -57.94 -11.18 34.55
C ILE A 765 -58.13 -10.21 35.72
N ARG A 766 -58.55 -10.73 36.87
CA ARG A 766 -58.74 -9.96 38.12
C ARG A 766 -58.02 -10.61 39.29
N PHE A 767 -57.61 -9.78 40.25
CA PHE A 767 -56.97 -10.24 41.47
C PHE A 767 -57.80 -9.84 42.70
N THR A 768 -57.80 -10.68 43.72
CA THR A 768 -58.28 -10.38 45.07
C THR A 768 -57.12 -10.55 46.04
N PHE A 769 -57.07 -9.70 47.07
CA PHE A 769 -56.04 -9.76 48.11
C PHE A 769 -56.74 -9.80 49.47
N ASN A 770 -56.54 -10.89 50.22
CA ASN A 770 -57.20 -11.15 51.51
C ASN A 770 -58.74 -11.03 51.46
N GLY A 771 -59.33 -11.44 50.33
CA GLY A 771 -60.78 -11.39 50.10
C GLY A 771 -61.30 -10.04 49.58
N GLU A 772 -60.48 -9.00 49.53
CA GLU A 772 -60.84 -7.71 48.94
C GLU A 772 -60.49 -7.67 47.44
N PRO A 773 -61.38 -7.17 46.56
CA PRO A 773 -61.07 -7.02 45.14
C PRO A 773 -60.04 -5.91 44.91
N VAL A 774 -58.96 -6.24 44.21
CA VAL A 774 -57.94 -5.26 43.82
C VAL A 774 -58.52 -4.32 42.76
N HIS A 775 -58.24 -3.02 42.89
CA HIS A 775 -58.72 -2.02 41.94
C HIS A 775 -57.96 -2.09 40.61
N GLY A 776 -58.55 -2.80 39.65
CA GLY A 776 -58.09 -2.87 38.27
C GLY A 776 -58.22 -4.29 37.70
N CYS A 777 -58.08 -4.42 36.38
CA CYS A 777 -58.04 -5.71 35.71
C CYS A 777 -57.22 -5.64 34.42
N PHE A 778 -56.68 -6.77 33.98
CA PHE A 778 -56.12 -6.88 32.64
C PHE A 778 -57.25 -7.23 31.66
N THR A 779 -57.39 -6.45 30.60
CA THR A 779 -58.38 -6.66 29.53
C THR A 779 -57.71 -6.76 28.18
N ASP A 780 -58.46 -7.19 27.16
CA ASP A 780 -58.07 -7.14 25.74
C ASP A 780 -56.81 -7.97 25.40
N PHE A 781 -56.51 -9.00 26.18
CA PHE A 781 -55.45 -9.95 25.87
C PHE A 781 -55.91 -10.99 24.83
N ASN A 782 -54.95 -11.54 24.09
CA ASN A 782 -55.24 -12.53 23.06
C ASN A 782 -55.74 -13.85 23.68
N LEU A 783 -56.63 -14.54 22.96
CA LEU A 783 -57.18 -15.84 23.37
C LEU A 783 -56.49 -17.01 22.65
N TYR A 784 -55.47 -16.72 21.84
CA TYR A 784 -54.67 -17.72 21.15
C TYR A 784 -53.76 -18.44 22.14
N GLY A 785 -53.81 -19.76 22.17
CA GLY A 785 -53.04 -20.57 23.12
C GLY A 785 -53.83 -21.01 24.35
N MET A 786 -53.09 -21.47 25.35
CA MET A 786 -53.61 -21.94 26.62
C MET A 786 -52.93 -21.18 27.76
N PHE A 787 -53.73 -20.68 28.69
CA PHE A 787 -53.30 -20.10 29.95
C PHE A 787 -52.99 -21.17 31.00
N PHE A 788 -52.05 -20.88 31.89
CA PHE A 788 -51.67 -21.74 33.01
C PHE A 788 -51.26 -20.93 34.24
#